data_AF-V4IYY5-F1
#
_entry.id   AF-V4IYY5-F1
#
_cell.length_a   1.000
_cell.length_b   1.000
_cell.length_c   1.000
_cell.angle_alpha   90.00
_cell.angle_beta   90.00
_cell.angle_gamma   90.00
#
_symmetry.space_group_name_H-M   'P 1'
#
loop_
_entity.id
_entity.type
_entity.pdbx_description
1 polymer ?
#
loop_
_entity_poly.entity_id
_entity_poly.type
_entity_poly.pdbx_seq_one_letter_code
_entity_poly.pdbx_strand_id
1 'polypeptide(L)'
;MTRRQALLGGVGASVAALGAGAFVTSADERPPTGQPDAADARRLAEAYAPDLYFGVGERWYPTDPRRYASERGGETVVDGFDALDGYTAEFEATGEPPAPTVFYNVRRYRGTELAVVQFWFYSVFDQFTSNFHWHDWELLQVFVDLSADGEVGAPALFVASAHSRSVPNNEFINPETDRASVISEVGSHSSALGVNRTRDAFERLPGAADIADVNNGLLDLVDLPAAYGLPRDEGFALPFALPELDGAPMYDHPRLPNVDREDLLPDELTVRSFAGLPSPPVDLPAREPGRQFAFEGGDGAGDADHTYALAPMADVAADLDDTTGPRLSFEFSVPSFAEDAIASHITASSLPFDQPRFSDPLADVTDLDHRRAMVDRFGLDAGDGPTDLVVAAVREARPAADAPEGNGIETRESRAEGVALLESEPTAVPTFNGVVALRGVAAGEHRLTVNAAGVAPYAQRLDHDGAGTTTAGADGDVVVSANEDAVKLRFDASDPEAPSVASLAVTDDFGGTVYDGRPADGDRVGVYVHRAGAYTAEVTDGEGRTGTYRVNPAPDQTTATVANVETGKAAAARFLATLLAETFEQGLALALGVDLDALQLPDDTAESGRERDGEGEVDGTDTADGDDQAVDGARTTVDDLVDGAAAGRFPARLKEEGVYVRTLGPVADAVEAARTAREAAATGDAAAANDALRGALADVASAREALAAAGSQPRAAFRTLVSARLSTARTRAEAAIDTEL
;
A
#
# COMPACT_ATOMS: atom_id res chain seq x y z
N MET A 1 15.79 -16.77 -21.25
CA MET A 1 16.37 -15.51 -21.78
C MET A 1 15.22 -14.54 -21.93
N THR A 2 15.07 -13.68 -20.94
CA THR A 2 13.91 -12.82 -20.69
C THR A 2 14.14 -11.41 -21.23
N ARG A 3 13.05 -10.77 -21.70
CA ARG A 3 12.97 -9.48 -22.43
C ARG A 3 13.37 -8.22 -21.61
N ARG A 4 14.20 -8.35 -20.57
CA ARG A 4 14.42 -7.32 -19.53
C ARG A 4 15.53 -6.28 -19.82
N GLN A 5 16.03 -6.13 -21.05
CA GLN A 5 17.28 -5.36 -21.27
C GLN A 5 17.32 -4.42 -22.49
N ALA A 6 16.20 -3.91 -22.99
CA ALA A 6 16.28 -2.94 -24.09
C ALA A 6 15.20 -1.88 -23.99
N LEU A 7 15.46 -0.79 -23.26
CA LEU A 7 15.03 0.58 -23.58
C LEU A 7 15.50 1.57 -22.48
N LEU A 8 16.80 1.85 -22.47
CA LEU A 8 17.39 3.02 -21.81
C LEU A 8 18.19 3.76 -22.88
N GLY A 9 17.69 4.89 -23.36
CA GLY A 9 18.33 5.57 -24.48
C GLY A 9 17.66 6.86 -24.95
N GLY A 10 17.64 7.87 -24.09
CA GLY A 10 17.88 9.26 -24.50
C GLY A 10 16.67 10.16 -24.72
N VAL A 11 16.51 11.15 -23.84
CA VAL A 11 15.89 12.44 -24.18
C VAL A 11 16.68 13.57 -23.51
N GLY A 12 17.22 14.45 -24.34
CA GLY A 12 17.88 15.69 -23.93
C GLY A 12 16.87 16.85 -23.84
N ALA A 13 17.17 17.76 -22.92
CA ALA A 13 16.41 18.89 -22.45
C ALA A 13 15.80 19.86 -23.51
N SER A 14 14.66 20.45 -23.16
CA SER A 14 14.35 21.88 -23.35
C SER A 14 13.18 22.31 -22.45
N VAL A 15 13.46 23.25 -21.54
CA VAL A 15 12.55 23.90 -20.58
C VAL A 15 11.78 25.04 -21.26
N ALA A 16 10.46 25.15 -21.05
CA ALA A 16 9.75 26.43 -21.19
C ALA A 16 8.42 26.51 -20.40
N ALA A 17 8.46 27.32 -19.34
CA ALA A 17 7.44 28.26 -18.81
C ALA A 17 6.08 27.74 -18.29
N LEU A 18 5.95 27.88 -16.96
CA LEU A 18 4.74 27.87 -16.12
C LEU A 18 3.70 28.92 -16.54
N GLY A 19 2.43 28.52 -16.45
CA GLY A 19 1.27 29.42 -16.37
C GLY A 19 0.24 28.83 -15.42
N ALA A 20 0.06 29.47 -14.26
CA ALA A 20 -1.03 29.19 -13.34
C ALA A 20 -2.38 29.53 -13.99
N GLY A 21 -3.35 28.62 -13.91
CA GLY A 21 -4.71 28.89 -14.38
C GLY A 21 -5.61 27.67 -14.23
N ALA A 22 -6.76 27.88 -13.60
CA ALA A 22 -7.87 26.96 -13.41
C ALA A 22 -8.02 25.91 -14.51
N PHE A 23 -8.11 24.63 -14.11
CA PHE A 23 -8.45 23.53 -15.00
C PHE A 23 -9.90 23.69 -15.51
N VAL A 24 -10.04 24.41 -16.62
CA VAL A 24 -11.15 24.22 -17.55
C VAL A 24 -10.56 23.39 -18.68
N THR A 25 -10.75 22.07 -18.61
CA THR A 25 -10.50 21.20 -19.76
C THR A 25 -11.48 21.61 -20.85
N SER A 26 -10.97 21.85 -22.05
CA SER A 26 -11.78 22.20 -23.21
C SER A 26 -12.71 21.04 -23.55
N ALA A 27 -14.02 21.24 -23.37
CA ALA A 27 -15.05 20.37 -23.87
C ALA A 27 -15.08 20.45 -25.41
N ASP A 28 -14.48 19.47 -26.09
CA ASP A 28 -14.78 19.17 -27.49
C ASP A 28 -15.64 17.88 -27.56
N GLU A 29 -16.53 17.86 -28.54
CA GLU A 29 -17.92 17.37 -28.46
C GLU A 29 -18.11 15.84 -28.53
N ARG A 30 -18.23 15.16 -27.37
CA ARG A 30 -18.87 13.83 -27.29
C ARG A 30 -20.33 13.92 -27.78
N PRO A 31 -20.88 12.89 -28.48
CA PRO A 31 -22.28 12.91 -28.89
C PRO A 31 -23.17 13.03 -27.64
N PRO A 32 -24.00 14.08 -27.54
CA PRO A 32 -24.76 14.32 -26.32
C PRO A 32 -25.73 13.18 -26.07
N THR A 33 -25.82 12.73 -24.82
CA THR A 33 -26.84 11.78 -24.43
C THR A 33 -28.21 12.46 -24.30
N GLY A 34 -29.28 11.72 -24.54
CA GLY A 34 -30.65 12.14 -24.25
C GLY A 34 -31.35 11.11 -23.37
N GLN A 35 -32.40 11.53 -22.67
CA GLN A 35 -33.32 10.60 -22.02
C GLN A 35 -34.32 10.07 -23.06
N PRO A 36 -34.57 8.74 -23.12
CA PRO A 36 -35.69 8.20 -23.85
C PRO A 36 -37.02 8.59 -23.17
N ASP A 37 -38.16 8.27 -23.80
CA ASP A 37 -39.44 8.48 -23.15
C ASP A 37 -39.60 7.57 -21.90
N ALA A 38 -40.52 7.93 -21.01
CA ALA A 38 -40.68 7.25 -19.73
C ALA A 38 -41.09 5.78 -19.86
N ALA A 39 -41.85 5.40 -20.89
CA ALA A 39 -42.28 4.03 -21.10
C ALA A 39 -41.12 3.16 -21.61
N ASP A 40 -40.31 3.70 -22.52
CA ASP A 40 -39.08 3.07 -23.00
C ASP A 40 -38.04 2.94 -21.89
N ALA A 41 -37.82 4.00 -21.11
CA ALA A 41 -36.90 3.99 -19.98
C ALA A 41 -37.28 2.92 -18.96
N ARG A 42 -38.57 2.85 -18.59
CA ARG A 42 -39.08 1.85 -17.66
C ARG A 42 -38.93 0.44 -18.21
N ARG A 43 -39.28 0.21 -19.48
CA ARG A 43 -39.14 -1.11 -20.12
C ARG A 43 -37.70 -1.62 -20.07
N LEU A 44 -36.74 -0.75 -20.40
CA LEU A 44 -35.31 -1.10 -20.33
C LEU A 44 -34.87 -1.37 -18.88
N ALA A 45 -35.30 -0.53 -17.93
CA ALA A 45 -34.96 -0.70 -16.51
C ALA A 45 -35.51 -2.02 -15.94
N GLU A 46 -36.76 -2.38 -16.24
CA GLU A 46 -37.36 -3.64 -15.77
C GLU A 46 -36.67 -4.87 -16.39
N ALA A 47 -36.23 -4.79 -17.65
CA ALA A 47 -35.57 -5.91 -18.33
C ALA A 47 -34.20 -6.24 -17.72
N TYR A 48 -33.44 -5.20 -17.36
CA TYR A 48 -32.05 -5.30 -16.90
C TYR A 48 -31.88 -5.13 -15.39
N ALA A 49 -32.97 -5.09 -14.62
CA ALA A 49 -32.93 -4.93 -13.17
C ALA A 49 -32.05 -6.02 -12.51
N PRO A 50 -31.06 -5.66 -11.67
CA PRO A 50 -30.08 -6.60 -11.14
C PRO A 50 -30.60 -7.45 -9.97
N ASP A 51 -29.97 -8.59 -9.75
CA ASP A 51 -30.05 -9.29 -8.46
C ASP A 51 -28.97 -8.75 -7.52
N LEU A 52 -29.29 -8.46 -6.26
CA LEU A 52 -28.34 -7.93 -5.27
C LEU A 52 -28.05 -8.98 -4.20
N TYR A 53 -26.76 -9.20 -3.91
CA TYR A 53 -26.28 -10.19 -2.95
C TYR A 53 -25.45 -9.50 -1.87
N PHE A 54 -25.88 -9.63 -0.62
CA PHE A 54 -25.21 -9.01 0.54
C PHE A 54 -24.51 -10.05 1.39
N GLY A 55 -23.50 -9.64 2.16
CA GLY A 55 -22.86 -10.51 3.15
C GLY A 55 -23.70 -10.67 4.44
N VAL A 56 -23.46 -11.73 5.20
CA VAL A 56 -24.15 -11.99 6.50
C VAL A 56 -24.03 -10.86 7.52
N GLY A 57 -22.95 -10.08 7.44
CA GLY A 57 -22.68 -8.94 8.33
C GLY A 57 -23.28 -7.62 7.89
N GLU A 58 -23.97 -7.56 6.74
CA GLU A 58 -24.55 -6.33 6.21
C GLU A 58 -25.67 -5.78 7.10
N ARG A 59 -25.70 -4.45 7.25
CA ARG A 59 -26.69 -3.70 8.02
C ARG A 59 -27.43 -2.65 7.18
N TRP A 60 -26.80 -2.15 6.12
CA TRP A 60 -27.26 -0.97 5.38
C TRP A 60 -27.74 -1.38 3.99
N TYR A 61 -28.96 -1.89 3.92
CA TYR A 61 -29.58 -2.30 2.66
C TYR A 61 -30.20 -1.11 1.90
N PRO A 62 -30.31 -1.19 0.55
CA PRO A 62 -30.91 -0.15 -0.27
C PRO A 62 -32.31 0.24 0.20
N THR A 63 -32.60 1.54 0.30
CA THR A 63 -33.88 2.08 0.78
C THR A 63 -34.27 3.37 0.05
N ASP A 64 -35.49 3.88 0.28
CA ASP A 64 -35.93 5.16 -0.29
C ASP A 64 -35.55 6.33 0.65
N PRO A 65 -34.61 7.22 0.24
CA PRO A 65 -34.15 8.33 1.08
C PRO A 65 -35.26 9.31 1.46
N ARG A 66 -36.28 9.46 0.60
CA ARG A 66 -37.34 10.46 0.79
C ARG A 66 -38.18 10.23 2.04
N ARG A 67 -38.14 9.00 2.58
CA ARG A 67 -38.81 8.63 3.83
C ARG A 67 -38.24 9.36 5.05
N TYR A 68 -36.97 9.74 4.98
CA TYR A 68 -36.23 10.41 6.05
C TYR A 68 -36.01 11.90 5.75
N ALA A 69 -36.63 12.41 4.69
CA ALA A 69 -36.50 13.81 4.29
C ALA A 69 -37.29 14.74 5.22
N SER A 70 -36.73 15.92 5.47
CA SER A 70 -37.35 16.98 6.25
C SER A 70 -37.11 18.34 5.61
N GLU A 71 -38.01 19.29 5.88
CA GLU A 71 -37.90 20.66 5.40
C GLU A 71 -36.95 21.46 6.31
N ARG A 72 -35.83 21.96 5.75
CA ARG A 72 -34.86 22.81 6.46
C ARG A 72 -34.50 24.02 5.62
N GLY A 73 -34.72 25.22 6.15
CA GLY A 73 -34.38 26.45 5.43
C GLY A 73 -35.16 26.71 4.13
N GLY A 74 -36.21 25.92 3.85
CA GLY A 74 -36.96 25.96 2.59
C GLY A 74 -36.46 24.99 1.52
N GLU A 75 -35.52 24.10 1.88
CA GLU A 75 -35.02 22.99 1.07
C GLU A 75 -35.50 21.68 1.69
N THR A 76 -35.83 20.70 0.84
CA THR A 76 -36.10 19.32 1.29
C THR A 76 -34.79 18.57 1.38
N VAL A 77 -34.40 18.19 2.60
CA VAL A 77 -33.08 17.61 2.88
C VAL A 77 -33.23 16.31 3.65
N VAL A 78 -32.38 15.33 3.34
CA VAL A 78 -32.19 14.14 4.18
C VAL A 78 -30.98 14.38 5.08
N ASP A 79 -31.21 14.47 6.39
CA ASP A 79 -30.16 14.65 7.40
C ASP A 79 -29.66 13.28 7.87
N GLY A 80 -28.35 13.12 8.02
CA GLY A 80 -27.69 11.87 8.37
C GLY A 80 -28.21 11.25 9.67
N PHE A 81 -28.54 12.08 10.67
CA PHE A 81 -29.14 11.57 11.90
C PHE A 81 -30.55 11.04 11.66
N ASP A 82 -31.37 11.82 10.96
CA ASP A 82 -32.77 11.48 10.71
C ASP A 82 -32.87 10.18 9.87
N ALA A 83 -31.95 10.00 8.92
CA ALA A 83 -31.84 8.80 8.09
C ALA A 83 -31.34 7.58 8.86
N LEU A 84 -30.19 7.69 9.55
CA LEU A 84 -29.60 6.56 10.27
C LEU A 84 -30.48 6.11 11.44
N ASP A 85 -30.91 7.03 12.30
CA ASP A 85 -31.77 6.72 13.45
C ASP A 85 -33.14 6.16 13.00
N GLY A 86 -33.73 6.78 11.98
CA GLY A 86 -35.02 6.35 11.43
C GLY A 86 -34.95 4.96 10.79
N TYR A 87 -33.92 4.69 10.01
CA TYR A 87 -33.69 3.38 9.40
C TYR A 87 -33.51 2.30 10.45
N THR A 88 -32.65 2.52 11.44
CA THR A 88 -32.38 1.53 12.49
C THR A 88 -33.65 1.24 13.29
N ALA A 89 -34.40 2.27 13.68
CA ALA A 89 -35.66 2.09 14.38
C ALA A 89 -36.70 1.27 13.59
N GLU A 90 -36.81 1.49 12.26
CA GLU A 90 -37.70 0.70 11.40
C GLU A 90 -37.22 -0.75 11.23
N PHE A 91 -35.91 -0.92 11.04
CA PHE A 91 -35.28 -2.23 10.91
C PHE A 91 -35.51 -3.07 12.17
N GLU A 92 -35.24 -2.51 13.35
CA GLU A 92 -35.46 -3.18 14.64
C GLU A 92 -36.93 -3.53 14.87
N ALA A 93 -37.84 -2.61 14.54
CA ALA A 93 -39.28 -2.81 14.77
C ALA A 93 -39.87 -3.95 13.92
N THR A 94 -39.30 -4.20 12.74
CA THR A 94 -39.83 -5.16 11.77
C THR A 94 -38.99 -6.43 11.64
N GLY A 95 -37.70 -6.35 11.97
CA GLY A 95 -36.69 -7.38 11.68
C GLY A 95 -36.32 -7.46 10.19
N GLU A 96 -36.80 -6.52 9.37
CA GLU A 96 -36.70 -6.56 7.92
C GLU A 96 -36.13 -5.25 7.33
N PRO A 97 -35.40 -5.32 6.22
CA PRO A 97 -34.92 -4.16 5.46
C PRO A 97 -36.06 -3.17 5.14
N PRO A 98 -35.97 -1.90 5.58
CA PRO A 98 -37.01 -0.89 5.37
C PRO A 98 -37.15 -0.49 3.89
N ALA A 99 -38.33 -0.76 3.31
CA ALA A 99 -38.73 -0.40 1.94
C ALA A 99 -37.61 -0.48 0.89
N PRO A 100 -37.16 -1.70 0.55
CA PRO A 100 -36.10 -1.88 -0.42
C PRO A 100 -36.44 -1.22 -1.76
N THR A 101 -35.59 -0.31 -2.21
CA THR A 101 -35.83 0.51 -3.41
C THR A 101 -34.56 0.67 -4.22
N VAL A 102 -34.68 0.52 -5.54
CA VAL A 102 -33.61 0.78 -6.51
C VAL A 102 -34.09 1.85 -7.49
N PHE A 103 -33.22 2.82 -7.77
CA PHE A 103 -33.57 3.95 -8.62
C PHE A 103 -32.94 3.82 -10.00
N TYR A 104 -33.69 4.10 -11.07
CA TYR A 104 -33.16 4.00 -12.43
C TYR A 104 -33.10 5.34 -13.18
N ASN A 105 -32.07 5.48 -14.02
CA ASN A 105 -31.94 6.53 -15.02
C ASN A 105 -31.49 5.91 -16.34
N VAL A 106 -32.09 6.32 -17.46
CA VAL A 106 -31.73 5.78 -18.78
C VAL A 106 -31.22 6.89 -19.67
N ARG A 107 -30.05 6.68 -20.27
CA ARG A 107 -29.42 7.59 -21.24
C ARG A 107 -29.27 6.88 -22.58
N ARG A 108 -29.43 7.62 -23.67
CA ARG A 108 -29.17 7.13 -25.02
C ARG A 108 -28.19 8.08 -25.71
N TYR A 109 -27.12 7.54 -26.28
CA TYR A 109 -26.20 8.32 -27.10
C TYR A 109 -26.90 8.69 -28.41
N ARG A 110 -27.00 9.98 -28.72
CA ARG A 110 -27.72 10.45 -29.90
C ARG A 110 -26.99 10.02 -31.17
N GLY A 111 -27.76 9.50 -32.14
CA GLY A 111 -27.22 9.04 -33.41
C GLY A 111 -26.59 7.65 -33.36
N THR A 112 -26.68 6.94 -32.24
CA THR A 112 -26.20 5.56 -32.09
C THR A 112 -27.29 4.63 -31.56
N GLU A 113 -26.99 3.33 -31.60
CA GLU A 113 -27.81 2.27 -30.99
C GLU A 113 -27.38 1.93 -29.56
N LEU A 114 -26.59 2.80 -28.91
CA LEU A 114 -26.16 2.60 -27.53
C LEU A 114 -27.11 3.30 -26.54
N ALA A 115 -27.75 2.50 -25.70
CA ALA A 115 -28.40 2.97 -24.49
C ALA A 115 -27.60 2.57 -23.24
N VAL A 116 -27.81 3.27 -22.14
CA VAL A 116 -27.25 2.94 -20.84
C VAL A 116 -28.35 3.02 -19.81
N VAL A 117 -28.56 1.92 -19.08
CA VAL A 117 -29.44 1.84 -17.92
C VAL A 117 -28.57 1.95 -16.68
N GLN A 118 -28.81 2.97 -15.88
CA GLN A 118 -28.16 3.18 -14.59
C GLN A 118 -29.11 2.75 -13.48
N PHE A 119 -28.63 1.90 -12.57
CA PHE A 119 -29.30 1.52 -11.34
C PHE A 119 -28.52 2.08 -10.16
N TRP A 120 -29.20 2.86 -9.33
CA TRP A 120 -28.63 3.55 -8.18
C TRP A 120 -29.21 2.98 -6.90
N PHE A 121 -28.33 2.70 -5.94
CA PHE A 121 -28.66 2.09 -4.66
C PHE A 121 -28.37 3.09 -3.55
N TYR A 122 -29.38 3.47 -2.77
CA TYR A 122 -29.20 4.37 -1.63
C TYR A 122 -29.14 3.59 -0.32
N SER A 123 -28.03 3.72 0.41
CA SER A 123 -27.90 3.24 1.79
C SER A 123 -27.83 4.43 2.74
N VAL A 124 -28.36 4.30 3.96
CA VAL A 124 -28.39 5.41 4.92
C VAL A 124 -27.01 5.75 5.50
N PHE A 125 -26.07 4.82 5.43
CA PHE A 125 -24.75 4.93 6.03
C PHE A 125 -23.76 4.03 5.32
N ASP A 126 -22.54 4.52 5.07
CA ASP A 126 -21.36 3.74 4.67
C ASP A 126 -20.46 3.63 5.90
N GLN A 127 -20.08 2.42 6.30
CA GLN A 127 -19.18 2.15 7.43
C GLN A 127 -17.78 1.69 6.97
N PHE A 128 -17.33 2.11 5.79
CA PHE A 128 -16.05 1.71 5.25
C PHE A 128 -14.86 2.30 6.00
N THR A 129 -13.80 1.50 6.18
CA THR A 129 -12.64 1.85 7.01
C THR A 129 -11.95 3.15 6.61
N SER A 130 -11.95 3.54 5.35
CA SER A 130 -11.30 4.77 4.87
C SER A 130 -12.28 5.86 4.44
N ASN A 131 -13.58 5.58 4.47
CA ASN A 131 -14.63 6.41 3.85
C ASN A 131 -15.99 6.23 4.55
N PHE A 132 -16.04 6.11 5.88
CA PHE A 132 -17.34 6.03 6.54
C PHE A 132 -18.05 7.37 6.47
N HIS A 133 -19.29 7.39 6.00
CA HIS A 133 -20.06 8.61 5.87
C HIS A 133 -21.57 8.38 5.94
N TRP A 134 -22.27 9.47 6.25
CA TRP A 134 -23.71 9.56 6.10
C TRP A 134 -24.09 9.42 4.64
N HIS A 135 -25.11 8.62 4.37
CA HIS A 135 -25.68 8.40 3.04
C HIS A 135 -24.69 7.79 2.06
N ASP A 136 -25.16 6.86 1.25
CA ASP A 136 -24.32 6.28 0.23
C ASP A 136 -25.12 5.99 -1.03
N TRP A 137 -24.46 6.17 -2.18
CA TRP A 137 -25.05 6.02 -3.50
C TRP A 137 -24.13 5.20 -4.39
N GLU A 138 -24.45 3.91 -4.50
CA GLU A 138 -23.76 2.99 -5.41
C GLU A 138 -24.46 2.92 -6.77
N LEU A 139 -23.71 2.54 -7.80
CA LEU A 139 -24.13 2.58 -9.20
C LEU A 139 -23.76 1.29 -9.95
N LEU A 140 -24.75 0.67 -10.56
CA LEU A 140 -24.57 -0.29 -11.66
C LEU A 140 -24.98 0.37 -12.99
N GLN A 141 -24.14 0.27 -14.01
CA GLN A 141 -24.44 0.68 -15.37
C GLN A 141 -24.46 -0.51 -16.32
N VAL A 142 -25.55 -0.63 -17.07
CA VAL A 142 -25.72 -1.61 -18.14
C VAL A 142 -25.72 -0.87 -19.47
N PHE A 143 -24.64 -1.02 -20.23
CA PHE A 143 -24.54 -0.51 -21.60
C PHE A 143 -25.22 -1.52 -22.52
N VAL A 144 -26.23 -1.08 -23.27
CA VAL A 144 -27.11 -1.93 -24.09
C VAL A 144 -26.95 -1.60 -25.57
N ASP A 145 -26.64 -2.62 -26.36
CA ASP A 145 -26.72 -2.58 -27.81
C ASP A 145 -28.15 -2.80 -28.28
N LEU A 146 -28.83 -1.72 -28.69
CA LEU A 146 -30.20 -1.76 -29.20
C LEU A 146 -30.29 -2.32 -30.63
N SER A 147 -29.16 -2.53 -31.31
CA SER A 147 -29.14 -3.16 -32.63
C SER A 147 -29.17 -4.69 -32.58
N ALA A 148 -28.90 -5.26 -31.40
CA ALA A 148 -28.95 -6.69 -31.18
C ALA A 148 -30.40 -7.23 -31.28
N ASP A 149 -30.55 -8.49 -31.71
CA ASP A 149 -31.85 -9.13 -31.88
C ASP A 149 -32.59 -9.22 -30.52
N GLY A 150 -33.69 -8.47 -30.37
CA GLY A 150 -34.52 -8.48 -29.17
C GLY A 150 -35.34 -7.19 -29.01
N GLU A 151 -36.43 -7.21 -28.22
CA GLU A 151 -37.24 -5.99 -27.98
C GLU A 151 -36.55 -4.97 -27.06
N VAL A 152 -35.54 -5.41 -26.31
CA VAL A 152 -34.83 -4.61 -25.30
C VAL A 152 -33.32 -4.44 -25.58
N GLY A 153 -32.81 -5.06 -26.66
CA GLY A 153 -31.38 -5.11 -26.99
C GLY A 153 -30.62 -6.21 -26.22
N ALA A 154 -29.29 -6.14 -26.25
CA ALA A 154 -28.40 -7.04 -25.51
C ALA A 154 -27.32 -6.25 -24.76
N PRO A 155 -26.87 -6.70 -23.57
CA PRO A 155 -25.82 -6.01 -22.83
C PRO A 155 -24.48 -6.11 -23.57
N ALA A 156 -23.79 -4.98 -23.68
CA ALA A 156 -22.47 -4.85 -24.28
C ALA A 156 -21.36 -4.68 -23.23
N LEU A 157 -21.67 -4.05 -22.09
CA LEU A 157 -20.73 -3.81 -20.99
C LEU A 157 -21.53 -3.63 -19.69
N PHE A 158 -21.07 -4.28 -18.61
CA PHE A 158 -21.46 -3.95 -17.24
C PHE A 158 -20.34 -3.14 -16.56
N VAL A 159 -20.74 -2.13 -15.79
CA VAL A 159 -19.84 -1.33 -14.95
C VAL A 159 -20.48 -1.18 -13.58
N ALA A 160 -19.86 -1.71 -12.54
CA ALA A 160 -20.26 -1.49 -11.15
C ALA A 160 -19.25 -0.55 -10.47
N SER A 161 -19.76 0.45 -9.76
CA SER A 161 -18.93 1.41 -9.02
C SER A 161 -18.16 0.74 -7.90
N ALA A 162 -16.97 1.27 -7.64
CA ALA A 162 -16.08 0.77 -6.61
C ALA A 162 -15.53 1.93 -5.77
N HIS A 163 -16.32 2.44 -4.81
CA HIS A 163 -16.01 3.53 -3.87
C HIS A 163 -15.66 4.89 -4.48
N SER A 164 -14.50 4.99 -5.13
CA SER A 164 -13.89 6.25 -5.52
C SER A 164 -13.68 6.36 -7.03
N ARG A 165 -13.79 7.58 -7.55
CA ARG A 165 -13.45 7.88 -8.95
C ARG A 165 -11.95 7.78 -9.22
N SER A 166 -11.12 7.78 -8.17
CA SER A 166 -9.67 7.64 -8.24
C SER A 166 -9.20 6.19 -8.33
N VAL A 167 -10.11 5.20 -8.28
CA VAL A 167 -9.81 3.76 -8.44
C VAL A 167 -10.56 3.17 -9.64
N PRO A 168 -10.13 2.03 -10.19
CA PRO A 168 -10.84 1.37 -11.28
C PRO A 168 -12.20 0.79 -10.86
N ASN A 169 -13.20 0.82 -11.74
CA ASN A 169 -14.50 0.18 -11.53
C ASN A 169 -14.41 -1.34 -11.83
N ASN A 170 -15.42 -2.09 -11.37
CA ASN A 170 -15.59 -3.49 -11.75
C ASN A 170 -16.32 -3.55 -13.09
N GLU A 171 -15.64 -4.08 -14.13
CA GLU A 171 -16.16 -4.05 -15.49
C GLU A 171 -16.13 -5.41 -16.16
N PHE A 172 -17.18 -5.65 -16.95
CA PHE A 172 -17.26 -6.85 -17.76
C PHE A 172 -17.80 -6.54 -19.15
N ILE A 173 -16.92 -6.58 -20.15
CA ILE A 173 -17.32 -6.38 -21.55
C ILE A 173 -17.84 -7.69 -22.16
N ASN A 174 -18.88 -7.57 -22.99
CA ASN A 174 -19.59 -8.66 -23.66
C ASN A 174 -20.05 -9.78 -22.70
N PRO A 175 -20.87 -9.47 -21.68
CA PRO A 175 -21.40 -10.47 -20.77
C PRO A 175 -22.26 -11.51 -21.52
N GLU A 176 -22.14 -12.78 -21.14
CA GLU A 176 -22.98 -13.86 -21.66
C GLU A 176 -24.37 -13.91 -20.99
N THR A 177 -24.57 -13.11 -19.95
CA THR A 177 -25.82 -13.02 -19.21
C THR A 177 -26.52 -11.69 -19.47
N ASP A 178 -27.85 -11.74 -19.58
CA ASP A 178 -28.67 -10.56 -19.79
C ASP A 178 -28.77 -9.67 -18.53
N ARG A 179 -28.69 -10.25 -17.33
CA ARG A 179 -28.84 -9.54 -16.05
C ARG A 179 -27.58 -9.66 -15.22
N ALA A 180 -27.11 -8.53 -14.70
CA ALA A 180 -26.00 -8.50 -13.77
C ALA A 180 -26.46 -8.96 -12.38
N SER A 181 -25.59 -9.70 -11.70
CA SER A 181 -25.62 -9.86 -10.25
C SER A 181 -24.70 -8.82 -9.65
N VAL A 182 -25.14 -8.13 -8.60
CA VAL A 182 -24.30 -7.19 -7.83
C VAL A 182 -23.99 -7.82 -6.49
N ILE A 183 -22.71 -8.08 -6.24
CA ILE A 183 -22.22 -8.62 -4.98
C ILE A 183 -21.67 -7.43 -4.19
N SER A 184 -22.39 -7.06 -3.13
CA SER A 184 -22.08 -5.89 -2.31
C SER A 184 -21.19 -6.28 -1.13
N GLU A 185 -20.07 -5.57 -0.97
CA GLU A 185 -19.17 -5.75 0.17
C GLU A 185 -19.76 -5.12 1.44
N VAL A 186 -19.71 -5.87 2.54
CA VAL A 186 -20.33 -5.53 3.82
C VAL A 186 -19.96 -4.13 4.28
N GLY A 187 -20.98 -3.30 4.49
CA GLY A 187 -20.91 -1.96 5.05
C GLY A 187 -20.19 -0.92 4.20
N SER A 188 -19.48 -1.32 3.15
CA SER A 188 -18.80 -0.43 2.21
C SER A 188 -19.54 -0.27 0.89
N HIS A 189 -20.47 -1.17 0.60
CA HIS A 189 -21.28 -1.26 -0.60
C HIS A 189 -20.56 -1.31 -1.95
N SER A 190 -19.23 -1.32 -1.95
CA SER A 190 -18.43 -1.64 -3.12
C SER A 190 -18.99 -2.86 -3.83
N SER A 191 -19.28 -2.66 -5.11
CA SER A 191 -20.10 -3.56 -5.88
C SER A 191 -19.22 -4.31 -6.88
N ALA A 192 -19.12 -5.62 -6.70
CA ALA A 192 -18.59 -6.51 -7.72
C ALA A 192 -19.70 -7.10 -8.58
N LEU A 193 -19.32 -7.60 -9.75
CA LEU A 193 -20.22 -8.28 -10.67
C LEU A 193 -20.20 -9.78 -10.38
N GLY A 194 -21.36 -10.45 -10.47
CA GLY A 194 -21.47 -11.91 -10.49
C GLY A 194 -22.01 -12.35 -11.85
N VAL A 195 -21.13 -12.42 -12.85
CA VAL A 195 -21.47 -12.76 -14.25
C VAL A 195 -21.20 -14.22 -14.57
N ASN A 196 -20.42 -14.91 -13.74
CA ASN A 196 -20.20 -16.35 -13.86
C ASN A 196 -21.41 -17.17 -13.34
N ARG A 197 -21.21 -18.49 -13.20
CA ARG A 197 -22.27 -19.42 -12.78
C ARG A 197 -22.63 -19.31 -11.29
N THR A 198 -21.70 -18.85 -10.45
CA THR A 198 -21.83 -18.73 -8.99
C THR A 198 -22.13 -17.27 -8.65
N ARG A 199 -23.38 -16.87 -8.88
CA ARG A 199 -23.80 -15.44 -8.88
C ARG A 199 -23.67 -14.70 -7.55
N ASP A 200 -23.53 -15.42 -6.45
CA ASP A 200 -23.45 -14.93 -5.07
C ASP A 200 -22.02 -14.93 -4.50
N ALA A 201 -21.04 -15.36 -5.30
CA ALA A 201 -19.62 -15.36 -4.96
C ALA A 201 -18.83 -14.68 -6.08
N PHE A 202 -17.76 -14.01 -5.70
CA PHE A 202 -16.94 -13.26 -6.64
C PHE A 202 -15.67 -14.03 -7.00
N GLU A 203 -15.35 -14.12 -8.31
CA GLU A 203 -14.14 -14.72 -8.85
C GLU A 203 -13.41 -13.75 -9.80
N ARG A 204 -12.29 -13.15 -9.39
CA ARG A 204 -11.45 -12.24 -10.19
C ARG A 204 -10.65 -12.97 -11.26
N LEU A 205 -10.19 -14.16 -10.94
CA LEU A 205 -9.41 -15.00 -11.84
C LEU A 205 -10.24 -16.21 -12.22
N PRO A 206 -10.12 -16.69 -13.48
CA PRO A 206 -10.89 -17.83 -13.93
C PRO A 206 -10.54 -19.08 -13.09
N GLY A 207 -11.56 -19.67 -12.48
CA GLY A 207 -11.46 -20.95 -11.78
C GLY A 207 -11.37 -22.15 -12.73
N ALA A 208 -11.31 -23.35 -12.15
CA ALA A 208 -11.30 -24.59 -12.95
C ALA A 208 -12.63 -24.85 -13.70
N ALA A 209 -13.72 -24.22 -13.26
CA ALA A 209 -15.07 -24.46 -13.75
C ALA A 209 -15.81 -23.20 -14.22
N ASP A 210 -15.32 -22.02 -13.87
CA ASP A 210 -16.04 -20.75 -14.04
C ASP A 210 -15.10 -19.67 -14.64
N ILE A 211 -15.71 -18.68 -15.30
CA ILE A 211 -15.00 -17.53 -15.87
C ILE A 211 -14.74 -16.49 -14.76
N ALA A 212 -13.78 -15.60 -14.99
CA ALA A 212 -13.63 -14.41 -14.16
C ALA A 212 -14.88 -13.52 -14.27
N ASP A 213 -15.22 -12.85 -13.18
CA ASP A 213 -16.31 -11.90 -13.07
C ASP A 213 -15.94 -10.48 -13.51
N VAL A 214 -14.64 -10.23 -13.73
CA VAL A 214 -14.08 -9.01 -14.30
C VAL A 214 -13.15 -9.37 -15.45
N ASN A 215 -13.15 -8.55 -16.50
CA ASN A 215 -12.22 -8.71 -17.63
C ASN A 215 -11.47 -7.43 -18.00
N ASN A 216 -11.35 -6.50 -17.03
CA ASN A 216 -10.44 -5.36 -17.10
C ASN A 216 -9.01 -5.82 -17.47
N GLY A 217 -8.27 -4.93 -18.14
CA GLY A 217 -6.86 -5.10 -18.45
C GLY A 217 -6.01 -5.34 -17.21
N LEU A 218 -4.91 -6.07 -17.40
CA LEU A 218 -4.01 -6.43 -16.31
C LEU A 218 -3.13 -5.26 -15.88
N LEU A 219 -2.88 -5.16 -14.59
CA LEU A 219 -1.77 -4.39 -14.03
C LEU A 219 -0.49 -5.19 -14.17
N ASP A 220 0.38 -4.79 -15.10
CA ASP A 220 1.65 -5.46 -15.46
C ASP A 220 2.56 -5.78 -14.25
N LEU A 221 2.41 -5.06 -13.13
CA LEU A 221 3.22 -5.28 -11.93
C LEU A 221 2.88 -6.57 -11.19
N VAL A 222 1.60 -6.96 -11.19
CA VAL A 222 1.05 -8.02 -10.33
C VAL A 222 0.22 -9.06 -11.09
N ASP A 223 0.10 -8.93 -12.42
CA ASP A 223 -0.71 -9.82 -13.27
C ASP A 223 -2.18 -9.97 -12.78
N LEU A 224 -2.74 -8.90 -12.19
CA LEU A 224 -4.13 -8.85 -11.71
C LEU A 224 -4.97 -7.86 -12.54
N PRO A 225 -6.26 -8.12 -12.78
CA PRO A 225 -7.16 -7.15 -13.39
C PRO A 225 -7.18 -5.82 -12.63
N ALA A 226 -7.19 -4.71 -13.36
CA ALA A 226 -7.33 -3.37 -12.81
C ALA A 226 -8.78 -3.12 -12.37
N ALA A 227 -9.21 -3.76 -11.29
CA ALA A 227 -10.55 -3.71 -10.71
C ALA A 227 -10.45 -3.53 -9.19
N TYR A 228 -11.36 -2.75 -8.61
CA TYR A 228 -11.32 -2.33 -7.20
C TYR A 228 -12.45 -2.92 -6.36
N GLY A 229 -12.25 -3.00 -5.04
CA GLY A 229 -13.34 -3.23 -4.09
C GLY A 229 -13.99 -4.60 -4.23
N LEU A 230 -13.16 -5.64 -4.25
CA LEU A 230 -13.64 -7.00 -4.48
C LEU A 230 -14.12 -7.60 -3.16
N PRO A 231 -15.32 -8.20 -3.13
CA PRO A 231 -15.87 -8.81 -1.94
C PRO A 231 -14.83 -9.72 -1.28
N ARG A 232 -14.84 -9.80 0.06
CA ARG A 232 -13.82 -10.54 0.84
C ARG A 232 -13.71 -12.04 0.55
N ASP A 233 -14.49 -12.56 -0.39
CA ASP A 233 -14.42 -13.87 -1.02
C ASP A 233 -13.00 -14.28 -1.46
N GLU A 234 -12.15 -13.32 -1.88
CA GLU A 234 -10.79 -13.61 -2.39
C GLU A 234 -9.63 -13.21 -1.46
N GLY A 235 -9.89 -13.09 -0.15
CA GLY A 235 -8.82 -12.83 0.82
C GLY A 235 -8.58 -11.36 1.17
N PHE A 236 -9.52 -10.48 0.82
CA PHE A 236 -9.52 -9.10 1.32
C PHE A 236 -9.79 -9.12 2.83
N ALA A 237 -8.82 -8.70 3.63
CA ALA A 237 -8.89 -8.70 5.09
C ALA A 237 -8.63 -7.27 5.59
N LEU A 238 -9.56 -6.36 5.31
CA LEU A 238 -9.56 -5.01 5.86
C LEU A 238 -10.51 -4.97 7.08
N PRO A 239 -10.02 -4.69 8.29
CA PRO A 239 -10.93 -4.44 9.41
C PRO A 239 -11.60 -3.07 9.24
N PHE A 240 -12.86 -2.95 9.62
CA PHE A 240 -13.64 -1.71 9.60
C PHE A 240 -13.32 -0.82 10.80
N ALA A 241 -13.27 0.49 10.58
CA ALA A 241 -13.13 1.44 11.68
C ALA A 241 -14.52 1.73 12.28
N LEU A 242 -14.58 1.91 13.61
CA LEU A 242 -15.76 2.47 14.24
C LEU A 242 -15.74 4.01 14.12
N PRO A 243 -16.85 4.63 13.66
CA PRO A 243 -16.91 6.08 13.53
C PRO A 243 -17.08 6.75 14.91
N GLU A 244 -16.42 7.88 15.07
CA GLU A 244 -16.66 8.84 16.13
C GLU A 244 -17.42 10.07 15.62
N LEU A 245 -18.09 10.73 16.55
CA LEU A 245 -18.73 12.01 16.35
C LEU A 245 -18.46 12.87 17.60
N ASP A 246 -17.93 14.08 17.40
CA ASP A 246 -17.56 15.00 18.49
C ASP A 246 -16.59 14.39 19.54
N GLY A 247 -15.72 13.47 19.10
CA GLY A 247 -14.70 12.81 19.95
C GLY A 247 -15.26 11.72 20.88
N ALA A 248 -16.43 11.18 20.57
CA ALA A 248 -17.03 10.03 21.24
C ALA A 248 -17.56 9.03 20.19
N PRO A 249 -17.75 7.74 20.53
CA PRO A 249 -18.35 6.77 19.61
C PRO A 249 -19.69 7.26 19.07
N MET A 250 -19.93 7.10 17.77
CA MET A 250 -21.13 7.64 17.12
C MET A 250 -22.44 7.15 17.77
N TYR A 251 -22.50 5.89 18.20
CA TYR A 251 -23.67 5.28 18.86
C TYR A 251 -23.97 5.85 20.26
N ASP A 252 -23.06 6.59 20.89
CA ASP A 252 -23.31 7.26 22.17
C ASP A 252 -23.98 8.65 21.98
N HIS A 253 -24.17 9.09 20.74
CA HIS A 253 -24.61 10.45 20.45
C HIS A 253 -26.12 10.66 20.73
N PRO A 254 -26.53 11.73 21.46
CA PRO A 254 -27.94 11.92 21.86
C PRO A 254 -28.98 12.07 20.74
N ARG A 255 -28.54 12.32 19.50
CA ARG A 255 -29.41 12.38 18.31
C ARG A 255 -29.61 11.02 17.61
N LEU A 256 -28.95 9.96 18.08
CA LEU A 256 -29.10 8.59 17.57
C LEU A 256 -29.63 7.66 18.68
N PRO A 257 -30.79 7.95 19.30
CA PRO A 257 -31.29 7.16 20.43
C PRO A 257 -31.67 5.71 20.09
N ASN A 258 -31.80 5.36 18.80
CA ASN A 258 -32.12 3.99 18.35
C ASN A 258 -30.92 3.31 17.69
N VAL A 259 -29.69 3.85 17.83
CA VAL A 259 -28.49 3.23 17.28
C VAL A 259 -27.59 2.79 18.43
N ASP A 260 -27.54 1.48 18.66
CA ASP A 260 -26.63 0.87 19.61
C ASP A 260 -25.39 0.29 18.88
N ARG A 261 -24.40 -0.16 19.65
CA ARG A 261 -23.18 -0.77 19.11
C ARG A 261 -23.49 -1.97 18.21
N GLU A 262 -24.50 -2.76 18.56
CA GLU A 262 -24.89 -3.99 17.87
C GLU A 262 -25.56 -3.76 16.50
N ASP A 263 -26.04 -2.54 16.23
CA ASP A 263 -26.65 -2.14 14.96
C ASP A 263 -25.62 -1.79 13.89
N LEU A 264 -24.39 -1.49 14.31
CA LEU A 264 -23.25 -1.30 13.43
C LEU A 264 -22.64 -2.65 12.99
N LEU A 265 -21.59 -2.60 12.17
CA LEU A 265 -20.88 -3.81 11.74
C LEU A 265 -20.37 -4.65 12.94
N PRO A 266 -20.40 -6.00 12.85
CA PRO A 266 -19.98 -6.91 13.92
C PRO A 266 -18.59 -6.65 14.50
N ASP A 267 -18.39 -6.89 15.80
CA ASP A 267 -17.11 -6.67 16.50
C ASP A 267 -15.93 -7.39 15.85
N GLU A 268 -16.14 -8.62 15.36
CA GLU A 268 -15.14 -9.44 14.67
C GLU A 268 -14.66 -8.84 13.34
N LEU A 269 -15.40 -7.87 12.79
CA LEU A 269 -15.03 -7.14 11.58
C LEU A 269 -14.41 -5.78 11.87
N THR A 270 -14.47 -5.28 13.11
CA THR A 270 -14.12 -3.89 13.43
C THR A 270 -12.87 -3.77 14.29
N VAL A 271 -12.13 -2.68 14.11
CA VAL A 271 -11.03 -2.25 14.97
C VAL A 271 -11.24 -0.81 15.43
N ARG A 272 -10.79 -0.53 16.65
CA ARG A 272 -10.84 0.83 17.22
C ARG A 272 -9.70 1.71 16.72
N SER A 273 -8.55 1.11 16.39
CA SER A 273 -7.38 1.84 15.93
C SER A 273 -6.46 0.95 15.10
N PHE A 274 -5.94 1.49 13.99
CA PHE A 274 -4.87 0.83 13.23
C PHE A 274 -3.55 0.79 14.01
N ALA A 275 -3.23 1.87 14.73
CA ALA A 275 -1.98 2.01 15.48
C ALA A 275 -1.99 1.29 16.83
N GLY A 276 -3.17 1.02 17.40
CA GLY A 276 -3.31 0.30 18.67
C GLY A 276 -3.01 -1.19 18.61
N LEU A 277 -2.82 -1.74 17.40
CA LEU A 277 -2.56 -3.16 17.19
C LEU A 277 -1.05 -3.44 17.08
N PRO A 278 -0.51 -4.43 17.79
CA PRO A 278 0.91 -4.82 17.68
C PRO A 278 1.22 -5.48 16.32
N SER A 279 0.26 -6.18 15.73
CA SER A 279 0.41 -6.85 14.44
C SER A 279 -0.92 -6.92 13.70
N PRO A 280 -0.90 -7.16 12.37
CA PRO A 280 -2.11 -7.31 11.57
C PRO A 280 -3.07 -8.35 12.14
N PRO A 281 -4.40 -8.10 12.14
CA PRO A 281 -5.39 -9.10 12.51
C PRO A 281 -5.25 -10.35 11.62
N VAL A 282 -5.26 -11.55 12.23
CA VAL A 282 -5.07 -12.83 11.51
C VAL A 282 -6.35 -13.65 11.33
N ASP A 283 -7.43 -13.28 12.04
CA ASP A 283 -8.68 -14.05 12.11
C ASP A 283 -9.88 -13.21 11.64
N LEU A 284 -9.69 -12.29 10.69
CA LEU A 284 -10.82 -11.57 10.07
C LEU A 284 -11.64 -12.55 9.23
N PRO A 285 -12.95 -12.69 9.48
CA PRO A 285 -13.76 -13.62 8.72
C PRO A 285 -13.93 -13.15 7.27
N ALA A 286 -13.88 -14.12 6.36
CA ALA A 286 -14.21 -13.90 4.96
C ALA A 286 -15.70 -13.52 4.82
N ARG A 287 -16.08 -12.96 3.67
CA ARG A 287 -17.49 -12.70 3.38
C ARG A 287 -18.21 -14.03 3.21
N GLU A 288 -19.29 -14.21 3.96
CA GLU A 288 -20.25 -15.29 3.74
C GLU A 288 -21.51 -14.73 3.07
N PRO A 289 -22.08 -15.42 2.05
CA PRO A 289 -23.33 -15.02 1.43
C PRO A 289 -24.46 -14.87 2.45
N GLY A 290 -25.12 -13.72 2.43
CA GLY A 290 -26.24 -13.34 3.27
C GLY A 290 -27.53 -13.19 2.46
N ARG A 291 -28.22 -12.06 2.64
CA ARG A 291 -29.54 -11.82 2.03
C ARG A 291 -29.44 -11.56 0.53
N GLN A 292 -30.37 -12.12 -0.24
CA GLN A 292 -30.57 -11.83 -1.67
C GLN A 292 -31.79 -10.94 -1.89
N PHE A 293 -31.64 -9.93 -2.74
CA PHE A 293 -32.73 -9.04 -3.17
C PHE A 293 -32.92 -9.13 -4.68
N ALA A 294 -34.17 -9.16 -5.13
CA ALA A 294 -34.52 -9.14 -6.55
C ALA A 294 -35.64 -8.14 -6.83
N PHE A 295 -35.73 -7.67 -8.07
CA PHE A 295 -36.83 -6.80 -8.49
C PHE A 295 -38.17 -7.54 -8.37
N GLU A 296 -39.18 -6.91 -7.75
CA GLU A 296 -40.51 -7.52 -7.54
C GLU A 296 -41.21 -8.01 -8.81
N GLY A 297 -40.92 -7.40 -9.96
CA GLY A 297 -41.45 -7.77 -11.27
C GLY A 297 -40.53 -8.69 -12.09
N GLY A 298 -39.38 -9.08 -11.54
CA GLY A 298 -38.37 -9.89 -12.21
C GLY A 298 -38.53 -11.39 -11.96
N ASP A 299 -37.91 -12.20 -12.83
CA ASP A 299 -38.02 -13.67 -12.75
C ASP A 299 -37.38 -14.26 -11.48
N GLY A 300 -36.41 -13.56 -10.87
CA GLY A 300 -35.72 -13.96 -9.63
C GLY A 300 -36.50 -13.66 -8.34
N ALA A 301 -37.61 -12.92 -8.42
CA ALA A 301 -38.35 -12.47 -7.23
C ALA A 301 -38.88 -13.61 -6.34
N GLY A 302 -39.15 -14.78 -6.91
CA GLY A 302 -39.67 -15.93 -6.17
C GLY A 302 -38.60 -16.70 -5.37
N ASP A 303 -37.33 -16.52 -5.71
CA ASP A 303 -36.20 -17.23 -5.10
C ASP A 303 -35.39 -16.32 -4.14
N ALA A 304 -35.60 -15.01 -4.20
CA ALA A 304 -34.92 -14.03 -3.35
C ALA A 304 -35.53 -13.95 -1.93
N ASP A 305 -34.70 -13.60 -0.94
CA ASP A 305 -35.15 -13.36 0.44
C ASP A 305 -36.05 -12.12 0.53
N HIS A 306 -35.72 -11.09 -0.25
CA HIS A 306 -36.47 -9.84 -0.33
C HIS A 306 -36.70 -9.39 -1.77
N THR A 307 -37.77 -8.62 -1.95
CA THR A 307 -38.03 -7.91 -3.20
C THR A 307 -37.83 -6.42 -3.03
N TYR A 308 -37.31 -5.76 -4.05
CA TYR A 308 -37.22 -4.30 -4.10
C TYR A 308 -38.15 -3.69 -5.15
N ALA A 309 -38.58 -2.45 -4.89
CA ALA A 309 -39.31 -1.61 -5.84
C ALA A 309 -38.35 -0.89 -6.78
N LEU A 310 -38.74 -0.73 -8.04
CA LEU A 310 -37.97 0.00 -9.04
C LEU A 310 -38.62 1.37 -9.31
N ALA A 311 -37.90 2.46 -9.03
CA ALA A 311 -38.39 3.83 -9.13
C ALA A 311 -37.52 4.70 -10.05
N PRO A 312 -38.07 5.68 -10.78
CA PRO A 312 -37.25 6.56 -11.60
C PRO A 312 -36.46 7.54 -10.72
N MET A 313 -35.18 7.74 -11.02
CA MET A 313 -34.32 8.72 -10.32
C MET A 313 -34.83 10.17 -10.46
N ALA A 314 -35.63 10.44 -11.49
CA ALA A 314 -36.27 11.74 -11.68
C ALA A 314 -37.21 12.12 -10.52
N ASP A 315 -37.81 11.14 -9.82
CA ASP A 315 -38.65 11.42 -8.67
C ASP A 315 -37.81 11.88 -7.47
N VAL A 316 -36.65 11.26 -7.23
CA VAL A 316 -35.70 11.71 -6.20
C VAL A 316 -35.21 13.12 -6.51
N ALA A 317 -34.82 13.39 -7.76
CA ALA A 317 -34.35 14.71 -8.19
C ALA A 317 -35.42 15.81 -8.13
N ALA A 318 -36.70 15.44 -8.08
CA ALA A 318 -37.81 16.39 -7.93
C ALA A 318 -38.18 16.64 -6.46
N ASP A 319 -37.96 15.65 -5.60
CA ASP A 319 -38.39 15.64 -4.20
C ASP A 319 -37.26 15.98 -3.21
N LEU A 320 -35.99 15.94 -3.63
CA LEU A 320 -34.83 16.09 -2.76
C LEU A 320 -33.86 17.15 -3.30
N ASP A 321 -33.56 18.15 -2.47
CA ASP A 321 -32.63 19.22 -2.80
C ASP A 321 -31.18 18.91 -2.35
N ASP A 322 -31.00 18.26 -1.19
CA ASP A 322 -29.66 17.96 -0.64
C ASP A 322 -29.65 16.79 0.36
N THR A 323 -28.46 16.28 0.66
CA THR A 323 -28.15 15.34 1.74
C THR A 323 -27.12 15.96 2.67
N THR A 324 -27.34 15.90 3.99
CA THR A 324 -26.49 16.61 4.96
C THR A 324 -26.10 15.71 6.13
N GLY A 325 -24.96 15.97 6.76
CA GLY A 325 -24.53 15.26 7.96
C GLY A 325 -23.27 15.89 8.55
N PRO A 326 -23.08 15.85 9.87
CA PRO A 326 -21.86 16.36 10.49
C PRO A 326 -20.65 15.54 10.04
N ARG A 327 -19.47 16.14 10.09
CA ARG A 327 -18.22 15.42 9.83
C ARG A 327 -17.99 14.37 10.93
N LEU A 328 -17.78 13.12 10.54
CA LEU A 328 -17.37 12.03 11.42
C LEU A 328 -15.85 12.05 11.62
N SER A 329 -15.34 11.30 12.59
CA SER A 329 -13.91 11.13 12.83
C SER A 329 -13.55 9.68 13.16
N PHE A 330 -12.26 9.37 13.11
CA PHE A 330 -11.74 8.07 13.55
C PHE A 330 -11.59 8.06 15.08
N GLU A 331 -11.77 6.90 15.73
CA GLU A 331 -11.47 6.71 17.16
C GLU A 331 -9.97 6.88 17.51
N PHE A 332 -9.11 6.95 16.50
CA PHE A 332 -7.69 7.21 16.65
C PHE A 332 -7.27 8.53 16.02
N SER A 333 -6.26 9.16 16.61
CA SER A 333 -5.71 10.40 16.07
C SER A 333 -5.09 10.18 14.69
N VAL A 334 -5.67 10.80 13.67
CA VAL A 334 -5.04 10.94 12.37
C VAL A 334 -4.30 12.29 12.37
N PRO A 335 -3.05 12.38 11.86
CA PRO A 335 -2.38 13.67 11.78
C PRO A 335 -3.25 14.70 11.06
N SER A 336 -3.39 15.91 11.60
CA SER A 336 -4.39 16.89 11.16
C SER A 336 -4.29 17.30 9.67
N PHE A 337 -3.11 17.21 9.07
CA PHE A 337 -2.95 17.42 7.62
C PHE A 337 -3.57 16.30 6.78
N ALA A 338 -3.65 15.06 7.31
CA ALA A 338 -4.32 13.92 6.69
C ALA A 338 -5.83 13.91 6.99
N GLU A 339 -6.27 14.45 8.15
CA GLU A 339 -7.69 14.61 8.44
C GLU A 339 -8.37 15.57 7.46
N ASP A 340 -7.81 16.76 7.24
CA ASP A 340 -8.40 17.74 6.30
C ASP A 340 -8.37 17.27 4.83
N ALA A 341 -7.41 16.41 4.49
CA ALA A 341 -7.33 15.72 3.21
C ALA A 341 -8.51 14.72 3.03
N ILE A 342 -8.87 13.97 4.07
CA ILE A 342 -9.91 12.94 4.02
C ILE A 342 -11.30 13.52 4.33
N ALA A 343 -11.42 14.82 4.62
CA ALA A 343 -12.66 15.44 5.11
C ALA A 343 -13.90 15.23 4.22
N SER A 344 -13.75 15.13 2.90
CA SER A 344 -14.88 14.85 1.98
C SER A 344 -15.41 13.42 2.06
N HIS A 345 -14.64 12.51 2.65
CA HIS A 345 -14.93 11.07 2.79
C HIS A 345 -15.61 10.70 4.11
N ILE A 346 -15.81 11.68 4.98
CA ILE A 346 -16.37 11.52 6.33
C ILE A 346 -17.53 12.50 6.57
N THR A 347 -18.10 13.02 5.49
CA THR A 347 -19.27 13.92 5.43
C THR A 347 -20.32 13.34 4.48
N ALA A 348 -21.52 13.92 4.44
CA ALA A 348 -22.56 13.46 3.52
C ALA A 348 -22.10 13.34 2.06
N SER A 349 -22.48 12.25 1.39
CA SER A 349 -22.20 12.03 -0.03
C SER A 349 -22.96 13.00 -0.93
N SER A 350 -22.43 13.27 -2.13
CA SER A 350 -23.08 14.12 -3.13
C SER A 350 -24.20 13.39 -3.86
N LEU A 351 -25.26 14.11 -4.24
CA LEU A 351 -26.40 13.55 -4.97
C LEU A 351 -26.00 12.99 -6.35
N PRO A 352 -26.63 11.88 -6.82
CA PRO A 352 -26.31 11.26 -8.10
C PRO A 352 -26.35 12.21 -9.30
N PHE A 353 -27.36 13.08 -9.38
CA PHE A 353 -27.63 13.93 -10.55
C PHE A 353 -26.72 15.15 -10.69
N ASP A 354 -25.89 15.44 -9.69
CA ASP A 354 -24.84 16.47 -9.78
C ASP A 354 -23.54 15.91 -10.38
N GLN A 355 -23.43 14.60 -10.53
CA GLN A 355 -22.21 13.92 -10.94
C GLN A 355 -22.14 13.82 -12.48
N PRO A 356 -20.96 14.04 -13.09
CA PRO A 356 -20.82 13.95 -14.55
C PRO A 356 -21.32 12.62 -15.14
N ARG A 357 -21.06 11.49 -14.45
CA ARG A 357 -21.46 10.13 -14.84
C ARG A 357 -22.97 9.94 -14.98
N PHE A 358 -23.79 10.75 -14.29
CA PHE A 358 -25.24 10.71 -14.43
C PHE A 358 -25.71 11.14 -15.84
N SER A 359 -24.95 12.05 -16.44
CA SER A 359 -25.25 12.60 -17.77
C SER A 359 -24.39 12.00 -18.88
N ASP A 360 -23.17 11.59 -18.57
CA ASP A 360 -22.22 10.99 -19.52
C ASP A 360 -21.67 9.67 -18.95
N PRO A 361 -22.41 8.55 -19.16
CA PRO A 361 -22.02 7.25 -18.64
C PRO A 361 -20.64 6.75 -19.05
N LEU A 362 -20.16 7.10 -20.25
CA LEU A 362 -18.89 6.57 -20.79
C LEU A 362 -17.69 7.20 -20.06
N ALA A 363 -17.87 8.35 -19.42
CA ALA A 363 -16.87 8.96 -18.55
C ALA A 363 -16.52 8.09 -17.34
N ASP A 364 -17.41 7.18 -16.96
CA ASP A 364 -17.28 6.30 -15.80
C ASP A 364 -16.77 4.88 -16.18
N VAL A 365 -16.58 4.60 -17.47
CA VAL A 365 -15.85 3.39 -17.92
C VAL A 365 -14.37 3.63 -17.69
N THR A 366 -13.79 2.88 -16.78
CA THR A 366 -12.44 3.02 -16.22
C THR A 366 -11.37 2.28 -17.00
N ASP A 367 -11.72 1.13 -17.57
CA ASP A 367 -10.80 0.34 -18.38
C ASP A 367 -10.65 0.94 -19.79
N LEU A 368 -9.40 1.12 -20.21
CA LEU A 368 -9.08 1.76 -21.50
C LEU A 368 -9.48 0.89 -22.69
N ASP A 369 -9.30 -0.43 -22.58
CA ASP A 369 -9.61 -1.35 -23.67
C ASP A 369 -11.12 -1.56 -23.78
N HIS A 370 -11.85 -1.58 -22.66
CA HIS A 370 -13.32 -1.55 -22.69
C HIS A 370 -13.85 -0.26 -23.30
N ARG A 371 -13.33 0.90 -22.88
CA ARG A 371 -13.73 2.18 -23.45
C ARG A 371 -13.47 2.24 -24.96
N ARG A 372 -12.29 1.79 -25.41
CA ARG A 372 -11.97 1.69 -26.85
C ARG A 372 -12.92 0.77 -27.59
N ALA A 373 -13.21 -0.42 -27.05
CA ALA A 373 -14.13 -1.36 -27.66
C ALA A 373 -15.55 -0.77 -27.81
N MET A 374 -16.03 -0.01 -26.82
CA MET A 374 -17.30 0.70 -26.90
C MET A 374 -17.28 1.80 -27.97
N VAL A 375 -16.19 2.56 -28.03
CA VAL A 375 -15.98 3.63 -29.02
C VAL A 375 -15.97 3.08 -30.44
N ASP A 376 -15.20 2.01 -30.67
CA ASP A 376 -15.09 1.36 -31.98
C ASP A 376 -16.41 0.72 -32.41
N ARG A 377 -17.14 0.07 -31.49
CA ARG A 377 -18.40 -0.62 -31.78
C ARG A 377 -19.53 0.35 -32.16
N PHE A 378 -19.62 1.49 -31.48
CA PHE A 378 -20.74 2.43 -31.63
C PHE A 378 -20.38 3.74 -32.35
N GLY A 379 -19.13 3.90 -32.79
CA GLY A 379 -18.65 5.09 -33.50
C GLY A 379 -18.68 6.35 -32.63
N LEU A 380 -18.27 6.23 -31.37
CA LEU A 380 -18.25 7.34 -30.40
C LEU A 380 -16.92 8.12 -30.48
N ASP A 381 -16.81 9.23 -29.75
CA ASP A 381 -15.52 9.88 -29.46
C ASP A 381 -15.12 9.50 -28.03
N ALA A 382 -13.92 8.92 -27.87
CA ALA A 382 -13.44 8.40 -26.59
C ALA A 382 -13.11 9.51 -25.58
N GLY A 383 -12.65 10.66 -26.08
CA GLY A 383 -11.83 11.59 -25.29
C GLY A 383 -10.58 10.95 -24.66
N ASP A 384 -9.70 11.78 -24.11
CA ASP A 384 -8.53 11.35 -23.34
C ASP A 384 -8.96 11.09 -21.89
N GLY A 385 -9.66 9.98 -21.62
CA GLY A 385 -9.95 9.64 -20.22
C GLY A 385 -8.65 9.35 -19.43
N PRO A 386 -8.71 9.23 -18.09
CA PRO A 386 -7.51 9.18 -17.26
C PRO A 386 -6.63 7.97 -17.63
N THR A 387 -5.42 8.23 -18.12
CA THR A 387 -4.42 7.21 -18.51
C THR A 387 -3.33 7.02 -17.47
N ASP A 388 -3.32 7.87 -16.46
CA ASP A 388 -2.19 8.09 -15.57
C ASP A 388 -2.39 7.30 -14.27
N LEU A 389 -1.48 6.37 -14.01
CA LEU A 389 -1.57 5.37 -12.96
C LEU A 389 -0.39 5.48 -12.00
N VAL A 390 -0.66 5.37 -10.69
CA VAL A 390 0.36 5.04 -9.69
C VAL A 390 0.04 3.67 -9.11
N VAL A 391 1.00 2.74 -9.19
CA VAL A 391 0.82 1.35 -8.74
C VAL A 391 1.91 0.90 -7.77
N ALA A 392 1.55 0.05 -6.81
CA ALA A 392 2.49 -0.61 -5.91
C ALA A 392 1.89 -1.91 -5.34
N ALA A 393 2.74 -2.82 -4.88
CA ALA A 393 2.36 -4.02 -4.12
C ALA A 393 2.84 -3.89 -2.68
N VAL A 394 1.93 -3.87 -1.72
CA VAL A 394 2.19 -3.88 -0.29
C VAL A 394 2.61 -5.28 0.13
N ARG A 395 3.82 -5.37 0.69
CA ARG A 395 4.41 -6.61 1.18
C ARG A 395 4.71 -6.49 2.66
N GLU A 396 4.51 -7.57 3.39
CA GLU A 396 4.89 -7.63 4.80
C GLU A 396 6.28 -8.24 4.96
N ALA A 397 7.16 -7.54 5.67
CA ALA A 397 8.45 -8.06 6.13
C ALA A 397 8.24 -9.03 7.29
N ARG A 398 8.84 -10.22 7.19
CA ARG A 398 8.83 -11.26 8.22
C ARG A 398 10.24 -11.80 8.42
N PRO A 399 10.58 -12.37 9.59
CA PRO A 399 11.85 -13.08 9.76
C PRO A 399 12.01 -14.19 8.71
N ALA A 400 13.13 -14.22 8.01
CA ALA A 400 13.41 -15.27 7.03
C ALA A 400 13.84 -16.56 7.74
N ALA A 401 13.13 -17.67 7.48
CA ALA A 401 13.49 -18.97 8.05
C ALA A 401 14.85 -19.49 7.54
N ASP A 402 15.26 -19.08 6.34
CA ASP A 402 16.53 -19.45 5.73
C ASP A 402 17.68 -18.49 6.12
N ALA A 403 17.38 -17.37 6.78
CA ALA A 403 18.38 -16.47 7.30
C ALA A 403 19.05 -17.08 8.55
N PRO A 404 20.38 -17.17 8.60
CA PRO A 404 21.10 -17.74 9.74
C PRO A 404 20.76 -17.03 11.06
N GLU A 405 20.16 -17.79 12.00
CA GLU A 405 19.81 -17.34 13.36
C GLU A 405 19.13 -15.96 13.39
N GLY A 406 18.14 -15.76 12.50
CA GLY A 406 17.31 -14.54 12.51
C GLY A 406 17.99 -13.28 11.94
N ASN A 407 19.11 -13.40 11.22
CA ASN A 407 19.80 -12.28 10.56
C ASN A 407 19.27 -11.99 9.16
N GLY A 408 17.98 -11.72 9.04
CA GLY A 408 17.42 -11.37 7.74
C GLY A 408 15.91 -11.52 7.70
N ILE A 409 15.34 -10.94 6.66
CA ILE A 409 13.91 -10.96 6.44
C ILE A 409 13.57 -11.59 5.09
N GLU A 410 12.30 -11.92 4.94
CA GLU A 410 11.66 -12.19 3.67
C GLU A 410 10.43 -11.29 3.52
N THR A 411 10.09 -10.96 2.28
CA THR A 411 8.86 -10.25 1.96
C THR A 411 7.77 -11.24 1.57
N ARG A 412 6.57 -11.06 2.12
CA ARG A 412 5.39 -11.90 1.87
C ARG A 412 4.20 -11.03 1.49
N GLU A 413 3.15 -11.66 0.97
CA GLU A 413 1.84 -11.00 0.84
C GLU A 413 1.37 -10.49 2.20
N SER A 414 0.81 -9.28 2.21
CA SER A 414 0.25 -8.70 3.43
C SER A 414 -0.93 -9.54 3.92
N ARG A 415 -1.03 -9.75 5.23
CA ARG A 415 -2.15 -10.48 5.84
C ARG A 415 -3.41 -9.63 6.04
N ALA A 416 -3.25 -8.30 5.99
CA ALA A 416 -4.34 -7.35 6.07
C ALA A 416 -4.20 -6.33 4.95
N GLU A 417 -5.34 -5.83 4.48
CA GLU A 417 -5.35 -4.70 3.57
C GLU A 417 -5.03 -3.41 4.33
N GLY A 418 -4.43 -2.48 3.62
CA GLY A 418 -4.16 -1.12 4.08
C GLY A 418 -4.92 -0.07 3.30
N VAL A 419 -4.51 1.16 3.51
CA VAL A 419 -5.00 2.36 2.86
C VAL A 419 -3.78 3.12 2.34
N ALA A 420 -3.84 3.51 1.08
CA ALA A 420 -2.88 4.35 0.40
C ALA A 420 -3.46 5.76 0.24
N LEU A 421 -2.65 6.78 0.51
CA LEU A 421 -2.99 8.18 0.32
C LEU A 421 -1.94 8.83 -0.57
N LEU A 422 -2.38 9.53 -1.61
CA LEU A 422 -1.51 10.34 -2.46
C LEU A 422 -1.74 11.82 -2.14
N GLU A 423 -0.88 12.45 -1.34
CA GLU A 423 -1.21 13.74 -0.69
C GLU A 423 -1.47 14.93 -1.63
N SER A 424 -0.98 14.88 -2.86
CA SER A 424 -1.27 15.86 -3.92
C SER A 424 -2.74 15.84 -4.36
N GLU A 425 -3.41 14.70 -4.20
CA GLU A 425 -4.80 14.42 -4.51
C GLU A 425 -5.36 13.64 -3.32
N PRO A 426 -5.92 14.33 -2.32
CA PRO A 426 -6.10 13.81 -0.95
C PRO A 426 -7.18 12.71 -0.79
N THR A 427 -7.34 11.83 -1.76
CA THR A 427 -8.21 10.67 -1.72
C THR A 427 -7.45 9.49 -1.14
N ALA A 428 -7.89 9.01 0.02
CA ALA A 428 -7.43 7.73 0.57
C ALA A 428 -8.10 6.57 -0.19
N VAL A 429 -7.31 5.59 -0.64
CA VAL A 429 -7.79 4.41 -1.34
C VAL A 429 -7.27 3.14 -0.64
N PRO A 430 -8.13 2.21 -0.23
CA PRO A 430 -7.71 0.90 0.23
C PRO A 430 -6.84 0.16 -0.77
N THR A 431 -5.97 -0.72 -0.27
CA THR A 431 -5.30 -1.72 -1.08
C THR A 431 -6.26 -2.86 -1.43
N PHE A 432 -5.97 -3.61 -2.47
CA PHE A 432 -6.73 -4.80 -2.87
C PHE A 432 -5.78 -5.96 -3.19
N ASN A 433 -5.88 -7.05 -2.44
CA ASN A 433 -4.86 -8.11 -2.41
C ASN A 433 -3.44 -7.55 -2.22
N GLY A 434 -3.31 -6.55 -1.33
CA GLY A 434 -2.07 -5.79 -1.13
C GLY A 434 -1.72 -4.84 -2.27
N VAL A 435 -2.52 -4.66 -3.32
CA VAL A 435 -2.17 -3.78 -4.44
C VAL A 435 -2.73 -2.37 -4.22
N VAL A 436 -1.92 -1.35 -4.48
CA VAL A 436 -2.35 0.04 -4.62
C VAL A 436 -2.47 0.34 -6.11
N ALA A 437 -3.61 0.89 -6.55
CA ALA A 437 -3.78 1.41 -7.89
C ALA A 437 -4.59 2.72 -7.86
N LEU A 438 -3.91 3.83 -8.11
CA LEU A 438 -4.48 5.17 -8.18
C LEU A 438 -4.55 5.61 -9.63
N ARG A 439 -5.65 6.24 -10.04
CA ARG A 439 -5.89 6.68 -11.41
C ARG A 439 -6.13 8.17 -11.53
N GLY A 440 -5.80 8.72 -12.70
CA GLY A 440 -6.00 10.13 -13.02
C GLY A 440 -5.03 11.03 -12.27
N VAL A 441 -3.88 10.49 -11.87
CA VAL A 441 -2.87 11.20 -11.10
C VAL A 441 -2.27 12.31 -11.95
N ALA A 442 -2.40 13.56 -11.50
CA ALA A 442 -1.81 14.70 -12.21
C ALA A 442 -0.28 14.56 -12.35
N ALA A 443 0.33 15.16 -13.37
CA ALA A 443 1.79 15.26 -13.46
C ALA A 443 2.36 16.08 -12.30
N GLY A 444 3.48 15.65 -11.70
CA GLY A 444 4.18 16.41 -10.68
C GLY A 444 4.85 15.56 -9.61
N GLU A 445 5.20 16.22 -8.50
CA GLU A 445 5.69 15.56 -7.29
C GLU A 445 4.50 15.15 -6.42
N HIS A 446 4.51 13.92 -5.95
CA HIS A 446 3.49 13.38 -5.06
C HIS A 446 4.14 12.73 -3.83
N ARG A 447 3.36 12.58 -2.77
CA ARG A 447 3.72 11.76 -1.62
C ARG A 447 2.71 10.62 -1.48
N LEU A 448 3.19 9.39 -1.62
CA LEU A 448 2.44 8.18 -1.32
C LEU A 448 2.69 7.81 0.14
N THR A 449 1.61 7.66 0.91
CA THR A 449 1.61 7.13 2.27
C THR A 449 0.77 5.87 2.28
N VAL A 450 1.29 4.76 2.80
CA VAL A 450 0.56 3.50 2.97
C VAL A 450 0.50 3.15 4.45
N ASN A 451 -0.69 2.82 4.95
CA ASN A 451 -0.91 2.45 6.35
C ASN A 451 -1.93 1.32 6.45
N ALA A 452 -1.77 0.40 7.40
CA ALA A 452 -2.72 -0.68 7.63
C ALA A 452 -2.87 -0.98 9.12
N ALA A 453 -3.88 -1.77 9.47
CA ALA A 453 -4.07 -2.22 10.84
C ALA A 453 -2.87 -3.05 11.32
N GLY A 454 -2.22 -2.64 12.41
CA GLY A 454 -1.14 -3.39 13.03
C GLY A 454 0.22 -3.34 12.32
N VAL A 455 0.39 -2.47 11.31
CA VAL A 455 1.68 -2.26 10.64
C VAL A 455 2.18 -0.83 10.84
N ALA A 456 3.50 -0.68 10.80
CA ALA A 456 4.12 0.64 10.77
C ALA A 456 3.90 1.30 9.40
N PRO A 457 3.60 2.61 9.37
CA PRO A 457 3.26 3.30 8.12
C PRO A 457 4.48 3.43 7.20
N TYR A 458 4.24 3.35 5.90
CA TYR A 458 5.21 3.61 4.85
C TYR A 458 4.93 4.96 4.21
N ALA A 459 5.98 5.71 3.84
CA ALA A 459 5.81 6.92 3.06
C ALA A 459 7.00 7.17 2.11
N GLN A 460 6.70 7.60 0.89
CA GLN A 460 7.67 7.85 -0.18
C GLN A 460 7.21 9.04 -1.04
N ARG A 461 8.16 9.85 -1.52
CA ARG A 461 7.91 10.84 -2.58
C ARG A 461 8.17 10.21 -3.95
N LEU A 462 7.29 10.50 -4.90
CA LEU A 462 7.36 10.02 -6.27
C LEU A 462 7.16 11.16 -7.26
N ASP A 463 7.79 11.05 -8.44
CA ASP A 463 7.51 11.91 -9.58
C ASP A 463 6.59 11.15 -10.53
N HIS A 464 5.47 11.78 -10.89
CA HIS A 464 4.62 11.33 -11.97
C HIS A 464 4.80 12.26 -13.17
N ASP A 465 5.07 11.72 -14.35
CA ASP A 465 5.35 12.51 -15.56
C ASP A 465 4.08 12.95 -16.30
N GLY A 466 2.90 12.51 -15.84
CA GLY A 466 1.61 12.76 -16.50
C GLY A 466 1.40 11.91 -17.74
N ALA A 467 2.11 10.79 -17.85
CA ALA A 467 1.94 9.85 -18.94
C ALA A 467 2.18 8.40 -18.51
N GLY A 468 1.09 7.65 -18.31
CA GLY A 468 1.15 6.19 -18.14
C GLY A 468 1.36 5.77 -16.69
N THR A 469 2.15 4.72 -16.46
CA THR A 469 2.24 4.06 -15.15
C THR A 469 3.53 4.41 -14.41
N THR A 470 3.39 4.99 -13.22
CA THR A 470 4.46 5.15 -12.23
C THR A 470 4.38 4.04 -11.19
N THR A 471 5.50 3.36 -10.96
CA THR A 471 5.62 2.33 -9.92
C THR A 471 6.21 2.94 -8.66
N ALA A 472 5.57 2.71 -7.51
CA ALA A 472 6.08 3.10 -6.19
C ALA A 472 6.60 1.89 -5.40
N GLY A 473 7.41 2.14 -4.37
CA GLY A 473 8.12 1.09 -3.63
C GLY A 473 9.42 0.64 -4.30
N ALA A 474 10.16 -0.23 -3.63
CA ALA A 474 11.38 -0.84 -4.16
C ALA A 474 11.01 -1.95 -5.15
N ASP A 475 11.39 -1.79 -6.43
CA ASP A 475 10.98 -2.69 -7.51
C ASP A 475 9.44 -2.90 -7.61
N GLY A 476 8.66 -1.94 -7.12
CA GLY A 476 7.20 -2.04 -7.02
C GLY A 476 6.65 -2.59 -5.72
N ASP A 477 7.50 -3.04 -4.80
CA ASP A 477 7.10 -3.50 -3.47
C ASP A 477 7.20 -2.36 -2.44
N VAL A 478 6.07 -2.06 -1.81
CA VAL A 478 5.98 -1.23 -0.59
C VAL A 478 6.08 -2.17 0.61
N VAL A 479 7.26 -2.25 1.21
CA VAL A 479 7.51 -3.16 2.33
C VAL A 479 7.13 -2.50 3.65
N VAL A 480 6.19 -3.13 4.37
CA VAL A 480 5.73 -2.73 5.71
C VAL A 480 6.13 -3.78 6.75
N SER A 481 6.25 -3.36 8.01
CA SER A 481 6.56 -4.25 9.15
C SER A 481 5.44 -4.17 10.18
N ALA A 482 5.14 -5.27 10.87
CA ALA A 482 4.23 -5.25 12.02
C ALA A 482 4.72 -4.23 13.07
N ASN A 483 3.81 -3.51 13.72
CA ASN A 483 4.15 -2.46 14.68
C ASN A 483 5.08 -2.97 15.79
N GLU A 484 4.84 -4.19 16.27
CA GLU A 484 5.64 -4.80 17.32
C GLU A 484 7.06 -5.10 16.90
N ASP A 485 7.32 -5.30 15.61
CA ASP A 485 8.62 -5.65 15.01
C ASP A 485 9.28 -4.49 14.25
N ALA A 486 8.58 -3.36 14.11
CA ALA A 486 9.07 -2.22 13.36
C ALA A 486 10.12 -1.42 14.15
N VAL A 487 11.22 -1.10 13.47
CA VAL A 487 12.28 -0.21 13.97
C VAL A 487 12.36 0.99 13.04
N LYS A 488 12.29 2.19 13.60
CA LYS A 488 12.45 3.41 12.82
C LYS A 488 13.93 3.64 12.50
N LEU A 489 14.32 3.43 11.25
CA LEU A 489 15.62 3.83 10.74
C LEU A 489 15.61 5.33 10.45
N ARG A 490 16.38 6.09 11.23
CA ARG A 490 16.47 7.55 11.15
C ARG A 490 17.84 7.98 10.65
N PHE A 491 17.86 8.89 9.69
CA PHE A 491 19.09 9.60 9.30
C PHE A 491 19.02 11.00 9.87
N ASP A 492 19.92 11.27 10.81
CA ASP A 492 19.98 12.57 11.46
C ASP A 492 20.89 13.52 10.65
N ALA A 493 20.28 14.32 9.79
CA ALA A 493 20.91 15.42 9.08
C ALA A 493 20.62 16.77 9.78
N SER A 494 20.33 16.77 11.09
CA SER A 494 20.07 18.02 11.83
C SER A 494 21.29 18.91 12.04
N ASP A 495 22.49 18.42 11.74
CA ASP A 495 23.65 19.27 11.54
C ASP A 495 23.43 20.13 10.28
N PRO A 496 23.40 21.47 10.38
CA PRO A 496 23.23 22.35 9.22
C PRO A 496 24.28 22.18 8.12
N GLU A 497 25.43 21.58 8.46
CA GLU A 497 26.51 21.27 7.52
C GLU A 497 26.38 19.85 6.93
N ALA A 498 25.47 19.01 7.45
CA ALA A 498 25.23 17.68 6.89
C ALA A 498 24.45 17.78 5.57
N PRO A 499 24.79 16.93 4.58
CA PRO A 499 24.07 16.91 3.31
C PRO A 499 22.59 16.55 3.52
N SER A 500 21.70 17.23 2.79
CA SER A 500 20.31 16.81 2.69
C SER A 500 20.21 15.46 1.97
N VAL A 501 19.31 14.60 2.44
CA VAL A 501 19.07 13.28 1.83
C VAL A 501 18.18 13.46 0.60
N ALA A 502 18.76 13.31 -0.59
CA ALA A 502 18.01 13.37 -1.85
C ALA A 502 17.29 12.05 -2.14
N SER A 503 17.94 10.91 -1.88
CA SER A 503 17.34 9.58 -1.96
C SER A 503 17.92 8.62 -0.92
N LEU A 504 17.15 7.58 -0.61
CA LEU A 504 17.51 6.52 0.30
C LEU A 504 17.18 5.17 -0.34
N ALA A 505 18.12 4.23 -0.29
CA ALA A 505 17.88 2.82 -0.54
C ALA A 505 18.23 2.01 0.72
N VAL A 506 17.40 1.03 1.07
CA VAL A 506 17.63 0.13 2.21
C VAL A 506 17.46 -1.31 1.72
N THR A 507 18.50 -2.12 1.89
CA THR A 507 18.56 -3.50 1.41
C THR A 507 18.91 -4.43 2.56
N ASP A 508 18.06 -5.42 2.82
CA ASP A 508 18.35 -6.55 3.71
C ASP A 508 19.29 -7.55 3.02
N ASP A 509 20.20 -8.16 3.79
CA ASP A 509 21.17 -9.14 3.28
C ASP A 509 20.51 -10.35 2.57
N PHE A 510 19.28 -10.71 2.95
CA PHE A 510 18.56 -11.88 2.43
C PHE A 510 17.23 -11.53 1.76
N GLY A 511 16.51 -10.53 2.27
CA GLY A 511 15.21 -10.09 1.77
C GLY A 511 15.26 -9.15 0.58
N GLY A 512 16.45 -8.64 0.21
CA GLY A 512 16.60 -7.69 -0.89
C GLY A 512 16.22 -6.27 -0.48
N THR A 513 15.95 -5.41 -1.47
CA THR A 513 15.65 -3.99 -1.24
C THR A 513 14.24 -3.83 -0.67
N VAL A 514 14.14 -3.19 0.50
CA VAL A 514 12.88 -2.94 1.21
C VAL A 514 12.39 -1.51 1.07
N TYR A 515 13.28 -0.60 0.67
CA TYR A 515 12.95 0.79 0.42
C TYR A 515 13.90 1.31 -0.66
N ASP A 516 13.37 1.99 -1.68
CA ASP A 516 14.16 2.68 -2.70
C ASP A 516 13.40 3.90 -3.19
N GLY A 517 13.91 5.10 -2.88
CA GLY A 517 13.38 6.34 -3.42
C GLY A 517 13.61 7.55 -2.54
N ARG A 518 12.84 8.61 -2.79
CA ARG A 518 12.93 9.86 -2.04
C ARG A 518 12.10 9.79 -0.76
N PRO A 519 12.69 9.97 0.42
CA PRO A 519 11.93 10.00 1.68
C PRO A 519 10.85 11.07 1.72
N ALA A 520 9.75 10.76 2.43
CA ALA A 520 8.66 11.69 2.68
C ALA A 520 9.11 12.97 3.41
N ASP A 521 9.94 12.79 4.44
CA ASP A 521 10.46 13.84 5.29
C ASP A 521 11.87 14.22 4.82
N GLY A 522 12.14 15.52 4.63
CA GLY A 522 13.42 16.04 4.10
C GLY A 522 14.59 15.81 5.05
N ASP A 523 14.95 16.83 5.85
CA ASP A 523 16.17 16.83 6.68
C ASP A 523 16.14 15.86 7.89
N ARG A 524 15.02 15.16 8.08
CA ARG A 524 14.83 14.13 9.11
C ARG A 524 14.15 12.91 8.48
N VAL A 525 14.93 12.16 7.72
CA VAL A 525 14.47 10.94 7.07
C VAL A 525 14.21 9.87 8.12
N GLY A 526 13.01 9.26 8.07
CA GLY A 526 12.65 8.11 8.88
C GLY A 526 11.88 7.09 8.06
N VAL A 527 12.42 5.88 7.92
CA VAL A 527 11.71 4.73 7.31
C VAL A 527 11.62 3.61 8.32
N TYR A 528 10.55 2.81 8.28
CA TYR A 528 10.44 1.64 9.15
C TYR A 528 11.01 0.41 8.47
N VAL A 529 11.80 -0.34 9.22
CA VAL A 529 12.35 -1.63 8.83
C VAL A 529 11.99 -2.67 9.89
N HIS A 530 12.17 -3.95 9.59
CA HIS A 530 11.84 -5.02 10.50
C HIS A 530 13.05 -5.34 11.40
N ARG A 531 12.85 -5.56 12.71
CA ARG A 531 13.95 -5.76 13.68
C ARG A 531 14.91 -6.91 13.35
N ALA A 532 14.41 -7.98 12.76
CA ALA A 532 15.21 -9.16 12.39
C ALA A 532 16.10 -8.92 11.16
N GLY A 533 15.99 -7.79 10.48
CA GLY A 533 16.79 -7.55 9.28
C GLY A 533 18.22 -7.11 9.60
N ALA A 534 19.07 -7.30 8.61
CA ALA A 534 20.47 -6.90 8.64
C ALA A 534 20.71 -6.04 7.39
N TYR A 535 20.73 -4.72 7.57
CA TYR A 535 20.49 -3.77 6.48
C TYR A 535 21.76 -3.08 6.00
N THR A 536 21.86 -2.90 4.69
CA THR A 536 22.71 -1.89 4.05
C THR A 536 21.83 -0.71 3.68
N ALA A 537 22.11 0.46 4.23
CA ALA A 537 21.42 1.69 3.85
C ALA A 537 22.33 2.61 3.03
N GLU A 538 21.84 3.09 1.90
CA GLU A 538 22.53 3.98 0.98
C GLU A 538 21.81 5.31 0.90
N VAL A 539 22.52 6.37 1.25
CA VAL A 539 22.03 7.74 1.20
C VAL A 539 22.71 8.43 0.04
N THR A 540 21.94 9.05 -0.85
CA THR A 540 22.47 9.97 -1.86
C THR A 540 22.14 11.40 -1.48
N ASP A 541 23.14 12.28 -1.50
CA ASP A 541 22.95 13.69 -1.21
C ASP A 541 22.47 14.51 -2.44
N GLY A 542 22.17 15.79 -2.22
CA GLY A 542 21.78 16.72 -3.29
C GLY A 542 22.84 16.97 -4.36
N GLU A 543 24.11 16.59 -4.12
CA GLU A 543 25.20 16.66 -5.10
C GLU A 543 25.39 15.34 -5.88
N GLY A 544 24.59 14.32 -5.56
CA GLY A 544 24.67 12.99 -6.17
C GLY A 544 25.77 12.09 -5.59
N ARG A 545 26.38 12.47 -4.45
CA ARG A 545 27.36 11.63 -3.75
C ARG A 545 26.64 10.65 -2.84
N THR A 546 27.21 9.45 -2.70
CA THR A 546 26.61 8.37 -1.91
C THR A 546 27.38 8.12 -0.62
N GLY A 547 26.66 7.89 0.46
CA GLY A 547 27.14 7.31 1.71
C GLY A 547 26.46 5.97 1.96
N THR A 548 27.21 4.98 2.44
CA THR A 548 26.68 3.65 2.75
C THR A 548 26.87 3.36 4.24
N TYR A 549 25.87 2.71 4.85
CA TYR A 549 25.78 2.48 6.28
C TYR A 549 25.31 1.06 6.55
N ARG A 550 25.90 0.44 7.57
CA ARG A 550 25.46 -0.83 8.11
C ARG A 550 24.53 -0.61 9.28
N VAL A 551 23.37 -1.27 9.28
CA VAL A 551 22.33 -1.11 10.33
C VAL A 551 21.86 -2.49 10.75
N ASN A 552 22.05 -2.84 12.03
CA ASN A 552 21.64 -4.12 12.60
C ASN A 552 20.78 -3.84 13.85
N PRO A 553 19.45 -3.69 13.71
CA PRO A 553 18.60 -3.33 14.84
C PRO A 553 18.72 -4.32 16.00
N ALA A 554 18.90 -3.79 17.22
CA ALA A 554 18.88 -4.64 18.41
C ALA A 554 17.45 -5.11 18.73
N PRO A 555 17.27 -6.25 19.42
CA PRO A 555 15.93 -6.83 19.67
C PRO A 555 14.94 -5.87 20.36
N ASP A 556 15.41 -5.01 21.26
CA ASP A 556 14.63 -4.04 22.03
C ASP A 556 14.68 -2.61 21.45
N GLN A 557 15.37 -2.42 20.33
CA GLN A 557 15.53 -1.11 19.70
C GLN A 557 14.28 -0.72 18.93
N THR A 558 13.73 0.46 19.23
CA THR A 558 12.59 1.04 18.51
C THR A 558 13.02 2.07 17.47
N THR A 559 14.24 2.60 17.58
CA THR A 559 14.82 3.56 16.64
C THR A 559 16.31 3.29 16.45
N ALA A 560 16.72 3.14 15.19
CA ALA A 560 18.10 3.04 14.75
C ALA A 560 18.50 4.36 14.09
N THR A 561 19.36 5.14 14.74
CA THR A 561 19.78 6.45 14.21
C THR A 561 21.17 6.36 13.59
N VAL A 562 21.29 6.64 12.30
CA VAL A 562 22.58 6.96 11.67
C VAL A 562 22.86 8.45 11.89
N ALA A 563 23.85 8.74 12.73
CA ALA A 563 24.30 10.10 13.02
C ALA A 563 25.43 10.50 12.07
N ASN A 564 25.54 11.81 11.78
CA ASN A 564 26.61 12.40 10.96
C ASN A 564 26.70 11.73 9.57
N VAL A 565 25.71 12.00 8.73
CA VAL A 565 25.69 11.45 7.37
C VAL A 565 26.90 11.97 6.57
N GLU A 566 27.82 11.07 6.26
CA GLU A 566 28.99 11.27 5.40
C GLU A 566 28.81 10.56 4.04
N THR A 567 29.33 11.17 2.98
CA THR A 567 29.35 10.60 1.63
C THR A 567 30.79 10.51 1.11
N GLY A 568 31.03 9.72 0.07
CA GLY A 568 32.35 9.62 -0.58
C GLY A 568 33.19 8.43 -0.10
N LYS A 569 34.46 8.41 -0.52
CA LYS A 569 35.31 7.21 -0.39
C LYS A 569 35.57 6.78 1.06
N ALA A 570 35.69 7.73 1.99
CA ALA A 570 35.90 7.42 3.41
C ALA A 570 34.68 6.69 4.01
N ALA A 571 33.47 7.16 3.72
CA ALA A 571 32.23 6.51 4.14
C ALA A 571 32.10 5.10 3.52
N ALA A 572 32.41 4.95 2.23
CA ALA A 572 32.38 3.65 1.55
C ALA A 572 33.40 2.64 2.15
N ALA A 573 34.62 3.09 2.45
CA ALA A 573 35.63 2.26 3.10
C ALA A 573 35.26 1.88 4.55
N ARG A 574 34.64 2.81 5.30
CA ARG A 574 34.09 2.53 6.64
C ARG A 574 33.04 1.44 6.57
N PHE A 575 32.03 1.59 5.70
CA PHE A 575 31.00 0.58 5.52
C PHE A 575 31.58 -0.80 5.21
N LEU A 576 32.54 -0.86 4.28
CA LEU A 576 33.19 -2.12 3.90
C LEU A 576 33.89 -2.77 5.10
N ALA A 577 34.61 -1.97 5.91
CA ALA A 577 35.25 -2.46 7.13
C ALA A 577 34.22 -3.00 8.13
N THR A 578 33.13 -2.29 8.36
CA THR A 578 32.03 -2.70 9.27
C THR A 578 31.40 -4.02 8.80
N LEU A 579 31.00 -4.11 7.53
CA LEU A 579 30.40 -5.33 6.95
C LEU A 579 31.34 -6.53 7.06
N LEU A 580 32.64 -6.35 6.76
CA LEU A 580 33.62 -7.44 6.82
C LEU A 580 33.89 -7.88 8.27
N ALA A 581 33.95 -6.94 9.22
CA ALA A 581 34.11 -7.25 10.64
C ALA A 581 32.91 -8.05 11.17
N GLU A 582 31.69 -7.60 10.88
CA GLU A 582 30.46 -8.32 11.22
C GLU A 582 30.44 -9.72 10.59
N THR A 583 30.83 -9.83 9.31
CA THR A 583 30.93 -11.14 8.62
C THR A 583 31.93 -12.06 9.30
N PHE A 584 33.08 -11.52 9.74
CA PHE A 584 34.09 -12.28 10.45
C PHE A 584 33.59 -12.77 11.81
N GLU A 585 33.00 -11.89 12.61
CA GLU A 585 32.51 -12.20 13.96
C GLU A 585 31.38 -13.21 13.96
N GLN A 586 30.33 -12.99 13.17
CA GLN A 586 29.21 -13.92 13.09
C GLN A 586 29.64 -15.23 12.43
N GLY A 587 30.52 -15.18 11.41
CA GLY A 587 31.12 -16.38 10.83
C GLY A 587 31.90 -17.19 11.87
N LEU A 588 32.66 -16.52 12.74
CA LEU A 588 33.41 -17.15 13.81
C LEU A 588 32.47 -17.77 14.87
N ALA A 589 31.43 -17.06 15.28
CA ALA A 589 30.42 -17.56 16.21
C ALA A 589 29.71 -18.81 15.67
N LEU A 590 29.22 -18.77 14.42
CA LEU A 590 28.59 -19.92 13.76
C LEU A 590 29.55 -21.11 13.62
N ALA A 591 30.84 -20.87 13.37
CA ALA A 591 31.85 -21.92 13.33
C ALA A 591 32.03 -22.58 14.71
N LEU A 592 32.06 -21.79 15.77
CA LEU A 592 32.17 -22.25 17.15
C LEU A 592 30.86 -22.85 17.72
N GLY A 593 29.73 -22.57 17.07
CA GLY A 593 28.39 -22.93 17.55
C GLY A 593 27.92 -22.03 18.71
N VAL A 594 28.29 -20.75 18.65
CA VAL A 594 27.84 -19.70 19.55
C VAL A 594 26.65 -19.00 18.91
N ASP A 595 25.64 -18.72 19.73
CA ASP A 595 24.43 -18.00 19.35
C ASP A 595 24.74 -16.56 18.93
N LEU A 596 24.22 -16.15 17.78
CA LEU A 596 24.42 -14.80 17.24
C LEU A 596 23.73 -13.71 18.08
N ASP A 597 22.65 -14.02 18.80
CA ASP A 597 21.93 -13.06 19.66
C ASP A 597 22.78 -12.60 20.86
N ALA A 598 23.85 -13.32 21.18
CA ALA A 598 24.78 -12.97 22.26
C ALA A 598 25.87 -11.97 21.82
N LEU A 599 25.95 -11.65 20.52
CA LEU A 599 26.96 -10.75 19.97
C LEU A 599 26.47 -9.30 19.97
N GLN A 600 27.38 -8.39 20.32
CA GLN A 600 27.21 -6.97 20.03
C GLN A 600 27.89 -6.70 18.70
N LEU A 601 27.09 -6.60 17.64
CA LEU A 601 27.59 -6.46 16.27
C LEU A 601 28.04 -5.02 16.01
N PRO A 602 29.12 -4.82 15.23
CA PRO A 602 29.46 -3.49 14.76
C PRO A 602 28.40 -3.01 13.77
N ASP A 603 27.89 -1.80 13.97
CA ASP A 603 27.02 -1.11 13.03
C ASP A 603 27.28 0.41 13.07
N ASP A 604 26.62 1.15 12.19
CA ASP A 604 26.78 2.60 12.04
C ASP A 604 25.69 3.40 12.80
N THR A 605 24.99 2.77 13.75
CA THR A 605 23.89 3.42 14.49
C THR A 605 24.33 3.91 15.87
N ALA A 606 23.80 5.05 16.29
CA ALA A 606 23.97 5.52 17.66
C ALA A 606 23.04 4.73 18.60
N GLU A 607 23.56 4.23 19.72
CA GLU A 607 22.76 3.64 20.81
C GLU A 607 21.85 4.71 21.43
N SER A 608 20.67 4.95 20.84
CA SER A 608 19.65 5.81 21.44
C SER A 608 18.61 4.93 22.13
N GLY A 609 18.86 4.62 23.40
CA GLY A 609 17.98 3.78 24.24
C GLY A 609 18.11 3.98 25.75
N ARG A 610 18.78 5.04 26.22
CA ARG A 610 18.68 5.47 27.63
C ARG A 610 18.47 6.97 27.68
N GLU A 611 17.23 7.38 27.90
CA GLU A 611 16.91 8.73 28.38
C GLU A 611 17.77 9.00 29.62
N ARG A 612 18.78 9.88 29.46
CA ARG A 612 19.45 10.51 30.59
C ARG A 612 18.55 11.63 31.08
N ASP A 613 17.63 11.31 31.96
CA ASP A 613 17.09 12.29 32.89
C ASP A 613 18.22 12.74 33.83
N GLY A 614 18.53 14.04 33.79
CA GLY A 614 19.33 14.67 34.85
C GLY A 614 20.39 15.64 34.34
N GLU A 615 20.03 16.92 34.39
CA GLU A 615 20.88 18.10 34.29
C GLU A 615 22.20 17.96 35.11
N GLY A 616 23.33 18.30 34.49
CA GLY A 616 24.64 18.27 35.14
C GLY A 616 25.74 18.81 34.24
N GLU A 617 25.75 20.13 34.07
CA GLU A 617 26.85 20.92 33.52
C GLU A 617 28.15 20.69 34.31
N VAL A 618 29.22 20.16 33.67
CA VAL A 618 30.61 20.39 34.09
C VAL A 618 31.56 20.42 32.89
N ASP A 619 32.21 21.57 32.75
CA ASP A 619 33.36 21.96 31.93
C ASP A 619 34.67 21.22 32.31
N GLY A 620 35.59 21.07 31.36
CA GLY A 620 37.03 20.92 31.68
C GLY A 620 37.77 19.69 31.14
N THR A 621 38.76 19.99 30.31
CA THR A 621 39.93 19.22 29.84
C THR A 621 40.66 18.39 30.90
N ASP A 622 41.12 17.17 30.58
CA ASP A 622 42.55 16.77 30.51
C ASP A 622 42.77 15.23 30.56
N THR A 623 43.86 14.84 29.92
CA THR A 623 44.55 13.54 29.86
C THR A 623 44.83 12.88 31.22
N ALA A 624 44.77 11.54 31.29
CA ALA A 624 45.86 10.63 31.72
C ALA A 624 45.39 9.26 32.24
N ASP A 625 46.21 8.26 31.92
CA ASP A 625 46.35 6.90 32.45
C ASP A 625 45.76 6.62 33.85
N GLY A 626 45.06 5.48 33.97
CA GLY A 626 44.61 4.91 35.23
C GLY A 626 44.32 3.42 35.10
N ASP A 627 45.31 2.61 35.46
CA ASP A 627 45.33 1.17 35.65
C ASP A 627 44.29 0.74 36.71
N ASP A 628 43.32 -0.12 36.36
CA ASP A 628 42.50 -0.85 37.34
C ASP A 628 42.24 -2.29 36.86
N GLN A 629 43.00 -3.21 37.44
CA GLN A 629 42.87 -4.66 37.33
C GLN A 629 41.97 -5.19 38.45
N ALA A 630 40.80 -5.76 38.13
CA ALA A 630 40.20 -6.91 38.86
C ALA A 630 38.95 -7.54 38.19
N VAL A 631 39.21 -8.58 37.39
CA VAL A 631 38.58 -9.93 37.30
C VAL A 631 37.04 -10.12 37.19
N ASP A 632 36.61 -10.57 36.00
CA ASP A 632 36.01 -11.90 35.67
C ASP A 632 34.73 -11.84 34.82
N GLY A 633 34.82 -12.40 33.61
CA GLY A 633 33.85 -12.25 32.52
C GLY A 633 34.42 -11.49 31.32
N ALA A 634 35.61 -11.87 30.84
CA ALA A 634 36.25 -11.27 29.67
C ALA A 634 35.34 -11.40 28.44
N ARG A 635 34.63 -10.31 28.10
CA ARG A 635 34.16 -10.07 26.73
C ARG A 635 35.42 -9.81 25.91
N THR A 636 35.94 -10.83 25.25
CA THR A 636 36.93 -10.66 24.18
C THR A 636 36.33 -9.65 23.21
N THR A 637 36.98 -8.50 23.02
CA THR A 637 36.47 -7.50 22.08
C THR A 637 36.69 -7.99 20.66
N VAL A 638 35.93 -7.44 19.73
CA VAL A 638 36.10 -7.67 18.29
C VAL A 638 37.55 -7.46 17.86
N ASP A 639 38.16 -6.38 18.34
CA ASP A 639 39.55 -6.06 18.03
C ASP A 639 40.50 -7.15 18.57
N ASP A 640 40.27 -7.72 19.75
CA ASP A 640 41.08 -8.83 20.26
C ASP A 640 40.96 -10.11 19.42
N LEU A 641 39.78 -10.38 18.83
CA LEU A 641 39.55 -11.53 17.95
C LEU A 641 40.14 -11.31 16.56
N VAL A 642 40.00 -10.11 16.00
CA VAL A 642 40.55 -9.70 14.70
C VAL A 642 42.07 -9.61 14.78
N ASP A 643 42.64 -8.92 15.77
CA ASP A 643 44.08 -8.86 16.02
C ASP A 643 44.66 -10.25 16.36
N GLY A 644 43.88 -11.05 17.07
CA GLY A 644 44.16 -12.45 17.30
C GLY A 644 44.30 -13.20 15.99
N ALA A 645 43.30 -13.16 15.12
CA ALA A 645 43.25 -13.86 13.84
C ALA A 645 44.31 -13.38 12.83
N ALA A 646 44.53 -12.06 12.71
CA ALA A 646 45.60 -11.46 11.90
C ALA A 646 46.99 -11.91 12.37
N ALA A 647 47.16 -12.13 13.69
CA ALA A 647 48.35 -12.75 14.27
C ALA A 647 48.35 -14.30 14.20
N GLY A 648 47.42 -14.93 13.48
CA GLY A 648 47.29 -16.38 13.34
C GLY A 648 46.77 -17.10 14.60
N ARG A 649 46.16 -16.38 15.55
CA ARG A 649 45.67 -16.86 16.85
C ARG A 649 44.17 -17.18 16.83
N PHE A 650 43.73 -17.97 15.85
CA PHE A 650 42.40 -18.59 15.89
C PHE A 650 42.24 -19.55 17.10
N PRO A 651 41.00 -19.71 17.63
CA PRO A 651 40.67 -20.75 18.60
C PRO A 651 41.17 -22.13 18.16
N ALA A 652 41.73 -22.91 19.10
CA ALA A 652 42.34 -24.22 18.80
C ALA A 652 41.37 -25.15 18.04
N ARG A 653 40.09 -25.15 18.42
CA ARG A 653 39.02 -25.91 17.76
C ARG A 653 38.89 -25.60 16.27
N LEU A 654 39.05 -24.35 15.85
CA LEU A 654 38.98 -23.95 14.44
C LEU A 654 40.25 -24.28 13.68
N LYS A 655 41.41 -24.29 14.36
CA LYS A 655 42.67 -24.76 13.76
C LYS A 655 42.61 -26.25 13.40
N GLU A 656 41.90 -27.05 14.20
CA GLU A 656 41.61 -28.46 13.89
C GLU A 656 40.65 -28.56 12.70
N GLU A 657 39.61 -27.73 12.67
CA GLU A 657 38.66 -27.61 11.56
C GLU A 657 39.14 -26.58 10.51
N GLY A 658 40.36 -26.78 9.98
CA GLY A 658 41.09 -25.78 9.18
C GLY A 658 40.39 -25.20 7.94
N VAL A 659 39.19 -25.65 7.62
CA VAL A 659 38.27 -25.03 6.65
C VAL A 659 37.82 -23.64 7.07
N TYR A 660 37.45 -23.43 8.34
CA TYR A 660 36.97 -22.13 8.81
C TYR A 660 38.10 -21.09 8.85
N VAL A 661 39.32 -21.51 9.24
CA VAL A 661 40.50 -20.63 9.22
C VAL A 661 40.86 -20.20 7.80
N ARG A 662 40.78 -21.12 6.81
CA ARG A 662 41.05 -20.78 5.41
C ARG A 662 40.05 -19.81 4.82
N THR A 663 38.79 -19.82 5.29
CA THR A 663 37.76 -18.89 4.84
C THR A 663 37.81 -17.56 5.58
N LEU A 664 37.89 -17.57 6.91
CA LEU A 664 37.81 -16.35 7.74
C LEU A 664 39.14 -15.58 7.82
N GLY A 665 40.29 -16.23 7.59
CA GLY A 665 41.59 -15.54 7.55
C GLY A 665 41.62 -14.38 6.55
N PRO A 666 41.32 -14.63 5.26
CA PRO A 666 41.24 -13.55 4.29
C PRO A 666 40.15 -12.51 4.59
N VAL A 667 39.06 -12.88 5.29
CA VAL A 667 38.06 -11.87 5.72
C VAL A 667 38.67 -10.90 6.73
N ALA A 668 39.43 -11.39 7.71
CA ALA A 668 40.14 -10.53 8.67
C ALA A 668 41.19 -9.65 7.98
N ASP A 669 41.94 -10.17 7.01
CA ASP A 669 42.90 -9.36 6.23
C ASP A 669 42.18 -8.25 5.45
N ALA A 670 41.00 -8.54 4.89
CA ALA A 670 40.18 -7.57 4.19
C ALA A 670 39.63 -6.45 5.12
N VAL A 671 39.32 -6.77 6.39
CA VAL A 671 38.91 -5.76 7.39
C VAL A 671 40.01 -4.71 7.58
N GLU A 672 41.26 -5.15 7.78
CA GLU A 672 42.40 -4.26 7.99
C GLU A 672 42.71 -3.42 6.75
N ALA A 673 42.61 -4.02 5.56
CA ALA A 673 42.74 -3.30 4.31
C ALA A 673 41.65 -2.22 4.14
N ALA A 674 40.40 -2.51 4.50
CA ALA A 674 39.30 -1.53 4.47
C ALA A 674 39.48 -0.41 5.52
N ARG A 675 39.95 -0.73 6.73
CA ARG A 675 40.31 0.26 7.77
C ARG A 675 41.43 1.19 7.30
N THR A 676 42.47 0.63 6.69
CA THR A 676 43.57 1.40 6.07
C THR A 676 43.06 2.33 4.97
N ALA A 677 42.15 1.83 4.11
CA ALA A 677 41.55 2.65 3.05
C ALA A 677 40.77 3.84 3.61
N ARG A 678 40.01 3.63 4.70
CA ARG A 678 39.25 4.69 5.37
C ARG A 678 40.19 5.79 5.90
N GLU A 679 41.27 5.42 6.57
CA GLU A 679 42.25 6.37 7.10
C GLU A 679 42.96 7.18 6.00
N ALA A 680 43.35 6.51 4.91
CA ALA A 680 43.92 7.17 3.75
C ALA A 680 42.92 8.14 3.09
N ALA A 681 41.66 7.73 2.92
CA ALA A 681 40.62 8.59 2.37
C ALA A 681 40.34 9.82 3.26
N ALA A 682 40.24 9.62 4.58
CA ALA A 682 40.03 10.71 5.56
C ALA A 682 41.19 11.73 5.58
N THR A 683 42.39 11.33 5.17
CA THR A 683 43.57 12.21 5.05
C THR A 683 43.78 12.77 3.64
N GLY A 684 42.89 12.45 2.69
CA GLY A 684 42.92 12.93 1.30
C GLY A 684 43.89 12.19 0.38
N ASP A 685 44.41 11.01 0.77
CA ASP A 685 45.29 10.19 -0.07
C ASP A 685 44.48 9.16 -0.88
N ALA A 686 43.94 9.60 -2.02
CA ALA A 686 43.16 8.75 -2.92
C ALA A 686 43.93 7.52 -3.42
N ALA A 687 45.24 7.65 -3.63
CA ALA A 687 46.04 6.56 -4.20
C ALA A 687 46.22 5.45 -3.18
N ALA A 688 46.61 5.79 -1.95
CA ALA A 688 46.72 4.84 -0.85
C ALA A 688 45.36 4.20 -0.52
N ALA A 689 44.28 4.98 -0.51
CA ALA A 689 42.93 4.46 -0.28
C ALA A 689 42.53 3.42 -1.35
N ASN A 690 42.76 3.73 -2.62
CA ASN A 690 42.45 2.80 -3.72
C ASN A 690 43.31 1.54 -3.70
N ASP A 691 44.59 1.64 -3.34
CA ASP A 691 45.47 0.47 -3.24
C ASP A 691 45.04 -0.45 -2.08
N ALA A 692 44.65 0.12 -0.94
CA ALA A 692 44.12 -0.62 0.19
C ALA A 692 42.77 -1.29 -0.15
N LEU A 693 41.84 -0.60 -0.83
CA LEU A 693 40.58 -1.20 -1.30
C LEU A 693 40.79 -2.35 -2.29
N ARG A 694 41.79 -2.25 -3.19
CA ARG A 694 42.17 -3.37 -4.07
C ARG A 694 42.71 -4.56 -3.30
N GLY A 695 43.45 -4.32 -2.21
CA GLY A 695 43.86 -5.35 -1.26
C GLY A 695 42.65 -6.06 -0.67
N ALA A 696 41.72 -5.29 -0.07
CA ALA A 696 40.48 -5.83 0.50
C ALA A 696 39.68 -6.65 -0.53
N LEU A 697 39.58 -6.17 -1.79
CA LEU A 697 38.90 -6.89 -2.87
C LEU A 697 39.58 -8.24 -3.19
N ALA A 698 40.91 -8.30 -3.20
CA ALA A 698 41.67 -9.54 -3.43
C ALA A 698 41.49 -10.54 -2.29
N ASP A 699 41.43 -10.05 -1.05
CA ASP A 699 41.22 -10.87 0.14
C ASP A 699 39.78 -11.41 0.21
N VAL A 700 38.77 -10.59 -0.14
CA VAL A 700 37.38 -11.03 -0.33
C VAL A 700 37.30 -12.12 -1.41
N ALA A 701 37.99 -11.96 -2.54
CA ALA A 701 38.03 -12.99 -3.58
C ALA A 701 38.64 -14.31 -3.05
N SER A 702 39.73 -14.22 -2.28
CA SER A 702 40.39 -15.37 -1.66
C SER A 702 39.47 -16.09 -0.66
N ALA A 703 38.72 -15.35 0.16
CA ALA A 703 37.72 -15.92 1.08
C ALA A 703 36.63 -16.68 0.33
N ARG A 704 36.12 -16.12 -0.78
CA ARG A 704 35.11 -16.77 -1.63
C ARG A 704 35.61 -18.06 -2.26
N GLU A 705 36.83 -18.05 -2.78
CA GLU A 705 37.46 -19.26 -3.33
C GLU A 705 37.65 -20.34 -2.26
N ALA A 706 38.10 -19.96 -1.06
CA ALA A 706 38.25 -20.87 0.06
C ALA A 706 36.90 -21.48 0.49
N LEU A 707 35.84 -20.67 0.55
CA LEU A 707 34.48 -21.13 0.87
C LEU A 707 33.93 -22.07 -0.22
N ALA A 708 34.16 -21.77 -1.49
CA ALA A 708 33.75 -22.63 -2.60
C ALA A 708 34.49 -23.98 -2.58
N ALA A 709 35.81 -23.96 -2.32
CA ALA A 709 36.64 -25.16 -2.21
C ALA A 709 36.25 -26.04 -1.01
N ALA A 710 35.72 -25.44 0.06
CA ALA A 710 35.22 -26.14 1.24
C ALA A 710 33.95 -26.98 0.98
N GLY A 711 33.17 -26.64 -0.06
CA GLY A 711 31.95 -27.35 -0.42
C GLY A 711 30.91 -27.37 0.71
N SER A 712 30.56 -28.56 1.19
CA SER A 712 29.60 -28.77 2.28
C SER A 712 30.24 -29.06 3.65
N GLN A 713 31.56 -28.88 3.78
CA GLN A 713 32.25 -29.11 5.06
C GLN A 713 31.79 -28.15 6.17
N PRO A 714 31.65 -26.83 5.94
CA PRO A 714 31.09 -25.92 6.93
C PRO A 714 29.58 -26.10 7.10
N ARG A 715 29.06 -25.74 8.28
CA ARG A 715 27.61 -25.72 8.54
C ARG A 715 26.87 -24.87 7.51
N ALA A 716 25.62 -25.23 7.20
CA ALA A 716 24.80 -24.50 6.23
C ALA A 716 24.67 -23.01 6.58
N ALA A 717 24.31 -22.68 7.82
CA ALA A 717 24.21 -21.32 8.33
C ALA A 717 25.47 -20.48 8.06
N PHE A 718 26.66 -21.02 8.37
CA PHE A 718 27.94 -20.35 8.09
C PHE A 718 28.12 -20.06 6.60
N ARG A 719 27.87 -21.05 5.73
CA ARG A 719 28.04 -20.89 4.28
C ARG A 719 27.07 -19.85 3.72
N THR A 720 25.81 -19.91 4.13
CA THR A 720 24.76 -18.99 3.70
C THR A 720 25.13 -17.55 4.06
N LEU A 721 25.45 -17.30 5.34
CA LEU A 721 25.84 -15.97 5.82
C LEU A 721 27.07 -15.41 5.09
N VAL A 722 28.18 -16.15 5.15
CA VAL A 722 29.47 -15.67 4.65
C VAL A 722 29.44 -15.52 3.13
N SER A 723 28.76 -16.42 2.40
CA SER A 723 28.64 -16.30 0.95
C SER A 723 27.83 -15.07 0.53
N ALA A 724 26.71 -14.78 1.20
CA ALA A 724 25.87 -13.63 0.89
C ALA A 724 26.66 -12.32 1.08
N ARG A 725 27.27 -12.14 2.26
CA ARG A 725 28.01 -10.91 2.59
C ARG A 725 29.30 -10.73 1.81
N LEU A 726 30.03 -11.80 1.48
CA LEU A 726 31.19 -11.69 0.58
C LEU A 726 30.80 -11.30 -0.86
N SER A 727 29.55 -11.57 -1.27
CA SER A 727 29.03 -11.07 -2.54
C SER A 727 28.83 -9.56 -2.48
N THR A 728 28.18 -9.08 -1.42
CA THR A 728 27.97 -7.64 -1.16
C THR A 728 29.30 -6.91 -1.00
N ALA A 729 30.20 -7.40 -0.17
CA ALA A 729 31.51 -6.80 0.07
C ALA A 729 32.34 -6.64 -1.21
N ARG A 730 32.28 -7.61 -2.13
CA ARG A 730 32.95 -7.50 -3.43
C ARG A 730 32.41 -6.33 -4.25
N THR A 731 31.09 -6.28 -4.45
CA THR A 731 30.43 -5.19 -5.20
C THR A 731 30.72 -3.84 -4.58
N ARG A 732 30.74 -3.76 -3.24
CA ARG A 732 30.96 -2.53 -2.48
C ARG A 732 32.41 -2.08 -2.51
N ALA A 733 33.37 -3.00 -2.47
CA ALA A 733 34.78 -2.69 -2.68
C ALA A 733 35.05 -2.16 -4.09
N GLU A 734 34.44 -2.77 -5.12
CA GLU A 734 34.49 -2.28 -6.51
C GLU A 734 33.94 -0.85 -6.62
N ALA A 735 32.74 -0.60 -6.07
CA ALA A 735 32.14 0.74 -6.05
C ALA A 735 32.98 1.77 -5.27
N ALA A 736 33.54 1.38 -4.12
CA ALA A 736 34.38 2.26 -3.29
C ALA A 736 35.66 2.71 -4.02
N ILE A 737 36.24 1.86 -4.88
CA ILE A 737 37.42 2.21 -5.69
C ILE A 737 37.08 3.33 -6.68
N ASP A 738 35.90 3.27 -7.28
CA ASP A 738 35.43 4.24 -8.28
C ASP A 738 34.83 5.52 -7.67
N THR A 739 34.52 5.50 -6.37
CA THR A 739 33.99 6.67 -5.64
C THR A 739 35.05 7.78 -5.55
N GLU A 740 34.65 9.05 -5.67
CA GLU A 740 35.55 10.19 -5.47
C GLU A 740 35.91 10.38 -3.98
N LEU A 741 36.97 11.13 -3.69
CA LEU A 741 37.42 11.39 -2.32
C LEU A 741 36.36 12.11 -1.50
#